data_AF-A0A1S9DMK4-F1
#
_entry.id   AF-A0A1S9DMK4-F1
#
_cell.length_a   1.000
_cell.length_b   1.000
_cell.length_c   1.000
_cell.angle_alpha   90.00
_cell.angle_beta   90.00
_cell.angle_gamma   90.00
#
_symmetry.space_group_name_H-M   'P 1'
#
loop_
_entity.id
_entity.type
_entity.pdbx_description
1 polymer ?
#
loop_
_entity_poly.entity_id
_entity_poly.type
_entity_poly.pdbx_seq_one_letter_code
_entity_poly.pdbx_strand_id
1 'polypeptide(L)'
;MIPFLIALYDYWRNQRGRPNQKWTAPEGPSNAHLRMLVAVVSRAHSYVCRSRLRNVLSAVFLMAGGLLVTSFDEGRQSTYICPIISGLHPRFRAYMSLGVTLDTLILIGAAELCREGNRSRDGRKKQALVSWGYSFLGVAVICTIAAFILRKVAPGDGGFVNSHYLRSAAGQGILVAFTVLSAFQLMPFYGAVGISILAGSVSINFMLASALFNGQAFPLILASRAFAALLLTFLGVMLYLYGQTASEEEPQSLYGFNVFMRIFFSVIFGIVLILVAHQPSVANVHPIDLLIYEGRQHHDRWKSSANGSKNLAGAVAQYRARYNQHPPPGFDKWYEYATSRSSVVIDEFDQIYDNLLPFRALPPEKIRELTHQLATNPYNDIGAISIRNGTARVQEGIKPTHAWMVIGAAKIIEKFSEHLPDMDLAFNLNDEPRVSVPWEKMSVLRAQARSQAPPPSEGLTNGWSSDRSKGWAPIEPADQTTETMFTDSSFVNIFDRYVGALCPHSSKARSRRMWDRHHICIGCIRPHSMGQFPSNWTVATDICHQPDLASFHGFFVSPASFKVTQDLAPVFSQSTISGFGDIIFPSPWNYVDKIKYEPSEEHPDLDYVEKENRLFWIGGTSEGVSRDGQWQGMPRQRLTHLVNNNTYNKVSVLLPADNPGTYSYQILDGLAPTEKLGLNASVHVTDPIVRCRKDCEDQKQELGTAGRVDFQSHWNYRFLFDADGAGFSGRFLPFLQSHSLPFKTGLFRQWFDSRVTAWLHFVPIDVRLHGMWSTLAYFGGVNIPVGVDDNGQPKAMMEPHNLQGRWIAEEGRKWAERALRKEDMEIYFFRLLLEWGRLTDDQRDILGYTE
;
A
#
# COMPACT_ATOMS: atom_id res chain seq x y z
N MET A 1 -18.06 6.77 24.88
CA MET A 1 -19.50 7.08 24.94
C MET A 1 -20.29 6.07 25.76
N ILE A 2 -20.22 4.77 25.44
CA ILE A 2 -21.01 3.73 26.12
C ILE A 2 -20.91 3.77 27.67
N PRO A 3 -19.72 3.81 28.31
CA PRO A 3 -19.64 3.82 29.78
C PRO A 3 -20.33 5.04 30.41
N PHE A 4 -20.31 6.20 29.73
CA PHE A 4 -20.95 7.42 30.18
C PHE A 4 -22.47 7.31 30.15
N LEU A 5 -23.05 6.78 29.07
CA LEU A 5 -24.50 6.59 28.95
C LEU A 5 -25.02 5.56 29.97
N ILE A 6 -24.28 4.47 30.21
CA ILE A 6 -24.61 3.48 31.23
C ILE A 6 -24.51 4.07 32.64
N ALA A 7 -23.47 4.86 32.92
CA ALA A 7 -23.32 5.56 34.21
C ALA A 7 -24.44 6.58 34.45
N LEU A 8 -24.91 7.27 33.39
CA LEU A 8 -26.04 8.18 33.48
C LEU A 8 -27.33 7.43 33.79
N TYR A 9 -27.58 6.30 33.13
CA TYR A 9 -28.71 5.41 33.44
C TYR A 9 -28.67 4.93 34.89
N ASP A 10 -27.52 4.42 35.36
CA ASP A 10 -27.34 3.97 36.75
C ASP A 10 -27.56 5.10 37.76
N TYR A 11 -27.09 6.31 37.44
CA TYR A 11 -27.34 7.48 38.28
C TYR A 11 -28.84 7.71 38.47
N TRP A 12 -29.60 7.82 37.38
CA TRP A 12 -31.04 8.05 37.43
C TRP A 12 -31.80 6.91 38.10
N ARG A 13 -31.39 5.67 37.84
CA ARG A 13 -32.10 4.47 38.28
C ARG A 13 -31.82 4.07 39.73
N ASN A 14 -30.56 4.16 40.15
CA ASN A 14 -30.06 3.55 41.39
C ASN A 14 -29.43 4.56 42.36
N GLN A 15 -28.67 5.56 41.88
CA GLN A 15 -27.90 6.46 42.75
C GLN A 15 -28.69 7.70 43.20
N ARG A 16 -29.62 8.21 42.39
CA ARG A 16 -30.35 9.48 42.65
C ARG A 16 -31.09 9.49 43.99
N GLY A 17 -31.63 8.34 44.40
CA GLY A 17 -32.39 8.19 45.65
C GLY A 17 -31.55 7.93 46.92
N ARG A 18 -30.23 7.74 46.81
CA ARG A 18 -29.40 7.33 47.96
C ARG A 18 -29.10 8.51 48.91
N PRO A 19 -29.21 8.37 50.24
CA PRO A 19 -28.85 9.44 51.17
C PRO A 19 -27.37 9.82 51.06
N ASN A 20 -27.05 11.13 51.13
CA ASN A 20 -25.66 11.57 51.15
C ASN A 20 -25.04 11.22 52.51
N GLN A 21 -23.99 10.40 52.52
CA GLN A 21 -23.22 10.14 53.73
C GLN A 21 -22.45 11.40 54.16
N LYS A 22 -22.55 11.77 55.44
CA LYS A 22 -21.82 12.91 56.01
C LYS A 22 -20.34 12.55 56.19
N TRP A 23 -19.45 13.45 55.76
CA TRP A 23 -18.01 13.30 55.98
C TRP A 23 -17.67 13.48 57.47
N THR A 24 -16.80 12.61 57.99
CA THR A 24 -16.21 12.70 59.32
C THR A 24 -14.71 13.00 59.18
N ALA A 25 -14.19 13.87 60.04
CA ALA A 25 -12.78 14.26 60.00
C ALA A 25 -11.88 13.06 60.39
N PRO A 26 -10.80 12.77 59.65
CA PRO A 26 -9.86 11.70 59.99
C PRO A 26 -9.10 12.02 61.27
N GLU A 27 -8.88 11.02 62.13
CA GLU A 27 -8.24 11.17 63.45
C GLU A 27 -6.70 11.41 63.42
N GLY A 28 -6.07 11.42 62.23
CA GLY A 28 -4.60 11.61 62.10
C GLY A 28 -4.18 13.04 61.73
N PRO A 29 -2.86 13.30 61.53
CA PRO A 29 -1.73 13.17 62.46
C PRO A 29 -1.60 14.38 63.43
N SER A 30 -0.63 14.35 64.35
CA SER A 30 -0.41 15.39 65.38
C SER A 30 0.05 16.76 64.84
N ASN A 31 0.73 16.80 63.69
CA ASN A 31 1.19 18.02 63.02
C ASN A 31 0.02 18.79 62.37
N ALA A 32 -0.15 20.08 62.70
CA ALA A 32 -1.26 20.91 62.23
C ALA A 32 -1.32 21.09 60.70
N HIS A 33 -0.19 21.28 60.03
CA HIS A 33 -0.14 21.42 58.56
C HIS A 33 -0.46 20.09 57.87
N LEU A 34 0.05 18.99 58.42
CA LEU A 34 -0.21 17.65 57.89
C LEU A 34 -1.66 17.22 58.15
N ARG A 35 -2.25 17.57 59.29
CA ARG A 35 -3.67 17.37 59.62
C ARG A 35 -4.59 18.18 58.73
N MET A 36 -4.25 19.44 58.46
CA MET A 36 -4.99 20.27 57.51
C MET A 36 -4.95 19.67 56.10
N LEU A 37 -3.77 19.23 55.64
CA LEU A 37 -3.62 18.61 54.33
C LEU A 37 -4.36 17.27 54.24
N VAL A 38 -4.24 16.40 55.24
CA VAL A 38 -4.96 15.12 55.32
C VAL A 38 -6.47 15.33 55.42
N ALA A 39 -6.94 16.32 56.19
CA ALA A 39 -8.36 16.65 56.28
C ALA A 39 -8.91 17.17 54.95
N VAL A 40 -8.17 18.03 54.24
CA VAL A 40 -8.54 18.53 52.91
C VAL A 40 -8.59 17.39 51.88
N VAL A 41 -7.56 16.53 51.85
CA VAL A 41 -7.49 15.39 50.93
C VAL A 41 -8.57 14.35 51.24
N SER A 42 -8.79 14.01 52.52
CA SER A 42 -9.84 13.09 52.97
C SER A 42 -11.23 13.63 52.64
N ARG A 43 -11.46 14.93 52.85
CA ARG A 43 -12.73 15.59 52.51
C ARG A 43 -12.97 15.56 51.00
N ALA A 44 -11.97 15.91 50.18
CA ALA A 44 -12.05 15.82 48.73
C ALA A 44 -12.32 14.38 48.26
N HIS A 45 -11.58 13.40 48.79
CA HIS A 45 -11.76 11.98 48.51
C HIS A 45 -13.18 11.51 48.87
N SER A 46 -13.70 11.86 50.04
CA SER A 46 -15.06 11.52 50.44
C SER A 46 -16.09 12.17 49.53
N TYR A 47 -15.94 13.44 49.18
CA TYR A 47 -16.87 14.14 48.29
C TYR A 47 -16.89 13.55 46.88
N VAL A 48 -15.74 13.14 46.35
CA VAL A 48 -15.65 12.59 44.98
C VAL A 48 -16.05 11.11 44.94
N CYS A 49 -15.52 10.28 45.85
CA CYS A 49 -15.73 8.83 45.84
C CYS A 49 -17.04 8.37 46.48
N ARG A 50 -17.67 9.19 47.35
CA ARG A 50 -19.00 8.89 47.95
C ARG A 50 -20.14 9.73 47.37
N SER A 51 -19.87 10.58 46.38
CA SER A 51 -20.93 11.30 45.65
C SER A 51 -21.79 10.35 44.82
N ARG A 52 -23.07 10.69 44.67
CA ARG A 52 -24.01 10.03 43.75
C ARG A 52 -23.53 10.06 42.29
N LEU A 53 -22.67 11.01 41.95
CA LEU A 53 -22.10 11.19 40.61
C LEU A 53 -20.76 10.48 40.40
N ARG A 54 -20.25 9.70 41.38
CA ARG A 54 -18.91 9.08 41.30
C ARG A 54 -18.68 8.29 40.00
N ASN A 55 -19.67 7.51 39.59
CA ASN A 55 -19.62 6.68 38.38
C ASN A 55 -19.69 7.54 37.10
N VAL A 56 -20.49 8.61 37.14
CA VAL A 56 -20.62 9.56 36.03
C VAL A 56 -19.30 10.31 35.84
N LEU A 57 -18.69 10.80 36.92
CA LEU A 57 -17.39 11.49 36.90
C LEU A 57 -16.29 10.58 36.34
N SER A 58 -16.19 9.34 36.81
CA SER A 58 -15.27 8.35 36.26
C SER A 58 -15.48 8.14 34.75
N ALA A 59 -16.73 7.96 34.33
CA ALA A 59 -17.06 7.73 32.93
C ALA A 59 -16.79 8.97 32.04
N VAL A 60 -16.92 10.20 32.57
CA VAL A 60 -16.55 11.45 31.87
C VAL A 60 -15.05 11.50 31.60
N PHE A 61 -14.20 11.21 32.59
CA PHE A 61 -12.75 11.17 32.38
C PHE A 61 -12.37 10.11 31.35
N LEU A 62 -12.97 8.92 31.44
CA LEU A 62 -12.75 7.85 30.48
C LEU A 62 -13.21 8.23 29.07
N MET A 63 -14.35 8.91 28.95
CA MET A 63 -14.89 9.41 27.69
C MET A 63 -13.97 10.46 27.06
N ALA A 64 -13.46 11.41 27.85
CA ALA A 64 -12.51 12.42 27.39
C ALA A 64 -11.19 11.80 26.94
N GLY A 65 -10.64 10.85 27.71
CA GLY A 65 -9.45 10.08 27.34
C GLY A 65 -9.64 9.33 26.03
N GLY A 66 -10.77 8.62 25.88
CA GLY A 66 -11.11 7.90 24.66
C GLY A 66 -11.27 8.80 23.43
N LEU A 67 -11.95 9.95 23.56
CA LEU A 67 -12.08 10.93 22.48
C LEU A 67 -10.73 11.50 22.03
N LEU A 68 -9.82 11.76 22.97
CA LEU A 68 -8.46 12.18 22.65
C LEU A 68 -7.69 11.09 21.90
N VAL A 69 -7.74 9.83 22.34
CA VAL A 69 -7.08 8.73 21.62
C VAL A 69 -7.64 8.58 20.21
N THR A 70 -8.95 8.65 20.02
CA THR A 70 -9.57 8.57 18.68
C THR A 70 -9.17 9.74 17.78
N SER A 71 -8.82 10.90 18.35
CA SER A 71 -8.33 12.04 17.56
C SER A 71 -6.93 11.82 16.97
N PHE A 72 -6.19 10.80 17.43
CA PHE A 72 -4.87 10.48 16.88
C PHE A 72 -4.93 9.78 15.52
N ASP A 73 -6.11 9.35 15.10
CA ASP A 73 -6.35 8.80 13.75
C ASP A 73 -6.67 9.91 12.73
N GLU A 74 -6.84 11.17 13.17
CA GLU A 74 -7.00 12.29 12.25
C GLU A 74 -5.73 12.51 11.41
N GLY A 75 -5.90 12.69 10.10
CA GLY A 75 -4.81 12.78 9.14
C GLY A 75 -4.19 11.43 8.77
N ARG A 76 -4.73 10.32 9.28
CA ARG A 76 -4.45 8.94 8.82
C ARG A 76 -5.57 8.38 7.95
N GLN A 77 -6.53 9.19 7.56
CA GLN A 77 -7.53 8.76 6.59
C GLN A 77 -6.83 8.35 5.28
N SER A 78 -7.24 7.23 4.73
CA SER A 78 -6.80 6.79 3.41
C SER A 78 -7.45 7.65 2.33
N THR A 79 -6.87 7.63 1.14
CA THR A 79 -7.46 8.29 -0.02
C THR A 79 -8.44 7.39 -0.77
N TYR A 80 -8.95 6.30 -0.16
CA TYR A 80 -10.09 5.55 -0.69
C TYR A 80 -11.31 6.49 -0.76
N ILE A 81 -11.97 6.55 -1.90
CA ILE A 81 -13.02 7.55 -2.12
C ILE A 81 -14.28 7.15 -1.34
N CYS A 82 -14.80 8.10 -0.57
CA CYS A 82 -16.15 8.07 -0.01
C CYS A 82 -16.98 9.12 -0.77
N PRO A 83 -17.69 8.74 -1.86
CA PRO A 83 -18.24 9.71 -2.80
C PRO A 83 -19.26 10.64 -2.14
N ILE A 84 -19.12 11.94 -2.36
CA ILE A 84 -20.06 12.97 -1.90
C ILE A 84 -21.45 12.72 -2.46
N ILE A 85 -21.55 12.37 -3.75
CA ILE A 85 -22.82 12.14 -4.45
C ILE A 85 -23.66 11.01 -3.85
N SER A 86 -23.03 10.07 -3.14
CA SER A 86 -23.71 8.87 -2.64
C SER A 86 -24.61 9.12 -1.44
N GLY A 87 -24.41 10.25 -0.73
CA GLY A 87 -25.07 10.52 0.55
C GLY A 87 -24.76 9.48 1.64
N LEU A 88 -23.74 8.64 1.46
CA LEU A 88 -23.40 7.56 2.41
C LEU A 88 -22.80 8.10 3.71
N HIS A 89 -22.08 9.23 3.68
CA HIS A 89 -21.46 9.80 4.87
C HIS A 89 -22.44 10.15 6.01
N PRO A 90 -23.54 10.90 5.78
CA PRO A 90 -24.51 11.16 6.84
C PRO A 90 -25.20 9.88 7.31
N ARG A 91 -25.47 8.91 6.41
CA ARG A 91 -26.00 7.60 6.78
C ARG A 91 -25.04 6.83 7.67
N PHE A 92 -23.75 6.83 7.34
CA PHE A 92 -22.71 6.20 8.14
C PHE A 92 -22.65 6.81 9.55
N ARG A 93 -22.68 8.15 9.67
CA ARG A 93 -22.75 8.81 11.00
C ARG A 93 -24.02 8.45 11.76
N ALA A 94 -25.16 8.36 11.08
CA ALA A 94 -26.41 7.93 11.69
C ALA A 94 -26.33 6.48 12.18
N TYR A 95 -25.75 5.58 11.39
CA TYR A 95 -25.55 4.18 11.78
C TYR A 95 -24.55 4.02 12.92
N MET A 96 -23.47 4.81 12.97
CA MET A 96 -22.57 4.81 14.13
C MET A 96 -23.29 5.27 15.40
N SER A 97 -24.10 6.32 15.31
CA SER A 97 -24.89 6.83 16.43
C SER A 97 -25.95 5.83 16.90
N LEU A 98 -26.63 5.19 15.94
CA LEU A 98 -27.58 4.11 16.20
C LEU A 98 -26.88 2.92 16.85
N GLY A 99 -25.70 2.52 16.37
CA GLY A 99 -24.90 1.44 16.93
C GLY A 99 -24.55 1.69 18.40
N VAL A 100 -24.01 2.88 18.72
CA VAL A 100 -23.72 3.26 20.12
C VAL A 100 -24.98 3.21 20.99
N THR A 101 -26.13 3.64 20.44
CA THR A 101 -27.40 3.62 21.16
C THR A 101 -27.88 2.18 21.42
N LEU A 102 -27.87 1.34 20.39
CA LEU A 102 -28.26 -0.07 20.50
C LEU A 102 -27.34 -0.84 21.44
N ASP A 103 -26.02 -0.67 21.34
CA ASP A 103 -25.04 -1.31 22.24
C ASP A 103 -25.27 -0.91 23.70
N THR A 104 -25.59 0.37 23.92
CA THR A 104 -25.93 0.88 25.26
C THR A 104 -27.22 0.24 25.78
N LEU A 105 -28.27 0.16 24.95
CA LEU A 105 -29.55 -0.46 25.33
C LEU A 105 -29.41 -1.96 25.60
N ILE A 106 -28.61 -2.68 24.79
CA ILE A 106 -28.31 -4.10 24.97
C ILE A 106 -27.61 -4.32 26.32
N LEU A 107 -26.62 -3.50 26.65
CA LEU A 107 -25.91 -3.60 27.94
C LEU A 107 -26.82 -3.27 29.14
N ILE A 108 -27.72 -2.28 29.01
CA ILE A 108 -28.73 -1.98 30.03
C ILE A 108 -29.70 -3.15 30.20
N GLY A 109 -30.21 -3.72 29.10
CA GLY A 109 -31.07 -4.90 29.11
C GLY A 109 -30.39 -6.11 29.76
N ALA A 110 -29.12 -6.35 29.43
CA ALA A 110 -28.30 -7.39 30.05
C ALA A 110 -28.19 -7.19 31.57
N ALA A 111 -28.03 -5.95 32.02
CA ALA A 111 -27.92 -5.60 33.43
C ALA A 111 -29.21 -5.88 34.21
N GLU A 112 -30.36 -5.47 33.66
CA GLU A 112 -31.65 -5.68 34.31
C GLU A 112 -32.03 -7.17 34.37
N LEU A 113 -31.76 -7.94 33.30
CA LEU A 113 -31.98 -9.40 33.29
C LEU A 113 -31.12 -10.11 34.33
N CYS A 114 -29.84 -9.73 34.48
CA CYS A 114 -28.97 -10.29 35.52
C CYS A 114 -29.47 -9.96 36.93
N ARG A 115 -30.00 -8.75 37.13
CA ARG A 115 -30.50 -8.28 38.42
C ARG A 115 -31.78 -9.01 38.84
N GLU A 116 -32.68 -9.28 37.90
CA GLU A 116 -33.91 -10.04 38.15
C GLU A 116 -33.63 -11.50 38.51
N GLY A 117 -32.61 -12.11 37.89
CA GLY A 117 -32.11 -13.44 38.23
C GLY A 117 -31.48 -13.55 39.64
N ASN A 118 -30.89 -12.47 40.16
CA ASN A 118 -30.29 -12.43 41.50
C ASN A 118 -31.30 -12.28 42.66
N ARG A 119 -32.53 -11.85 42.38
CA ARG A 119 -33.59 -11.69 43.41
C ARG A 119 -34.28 -13.01 43.79
N SER A 120 -34.04 -14.10 43.07
CA SER A 120 -34.71 -15.39 43.25
C SER A 120 -33.68 -16.51 43.49
N ARG A 121 -33.89 -17.31 44.54
CA ARG A 121 -32.96 -18.34 45.04
C ARG A 121 -32.67 -19.41 43.97
N ASP A 122 -31.38 -19.57 43.64
CA ASP A 122 -30.67 -20.59 42.84
C ASP A 122 -31.17 -21.07 41.46
N GLY A 123 -32.45 -20.97 41.11
CA GLY A 123 -32.98 -21.49 39.84
C GLY A 123 -32.84 -20.56 38.62
N ARG A 124 -32.93 -19.24 38.81
CA ARG A 124 -33.06 -18.26 37.70
C ARG A 124 -31.75 -17.76 37.08
N LYS A 125 -30.59 -17.94 37.74
CA LYS A 125 -29.28 -17.62 37.14
C LYS A 125 -29.00 -18.43 35.87
N LYS A 126 -29.38 -19.72 35.87
CA LYS A 126 -29.31 -20.59 34.68
C LYS A 126 -30.23 -20.08 33.57
N GLN A 127 -31.40 -19.54 33.92
CA GLN A 127 -32.40 -19.07 32.97
C GLN A 127 -31.91 -17.85 32.17
N ALA A 128 -31.22 -16.90 32.80
CA ALA A 128 -30.64 -15.74 32.10
C ALA A 128 -29.54 -16.13 31.09
N LEU A 129 -28.63 -17.04 31.47
CA LEU A 129 -27.60 -17.58 30.55
C LEU A 129 -28.22 -18.37 29.41
N VAL A 130 -29.23 -19.18 29.70
CA VAL A 130 -29.98 -19.95 28.70
C VAL A 130 -30.72 -19.02 27.72
N SER A 131 -31.33 -17.93 28.20
CA SER A 131 -31.94 -16.90 27.34
C SER A 131 -30.93 -16.25 26.41
N TRP A 132 -29.74 -15.89 26.89
CA TRP A 132 -28.66 -15.38 26.04
C TRP A 132 -28.18 -16.44 25.03
N GLY A 133 -28.06 -17.69 25.45
CA GLY A 133 -27.76 -18.81 24.56
C GLY A 133 -28.78 -18.93 23.42
N TYR A 134 -30.07 -18.85 23.72
CA TYR A 134 -31.13 -18.85 22.69
C TYR A 134 -31.10 -17.60 21.81
N SER A 135 -30.82 -16.41 22.37
CA SER A 135 -30.68 -15.19 21.57
C SER A 135 -29.50 -15.26 20.61
N PHE A 136 -28.32 -15.72 21.07
CA PHE A 136 -27.16 -15.91 20.19
C PHE A 136 -27.41 -17.00 19.15
N LEU A 137 -28.08 -18.09 19.51
CA LEU A 137 -28.48 -19.13 18.56
C LEU A 137 -29.44 -18.57 17.51
N GLY A 138 -30.43 -17.78 17.92
CA GLY A 138 -31.37 -17.10 17.02
C GLY A 138 -30.65 -16.16 16.04
N VAL A 139 -29.73 -15.32 16.54
CA VAL A 139 -28.89 -14.47 15.69
C VAL A 139 -28.03 -15.30 14.74
N ALA A 140 -27.40 -16.38 15.21
CA ALA A 140 -26.61 -17.26 14.37
C ALA A 140 -27.44 -17.89 13.25
N VAL A 141 -28.67 -18.35 13.54
CA VAL A 141 -29.59 -18.89 12.53
C VAL A 141 -29.97 -17.81 11.51
N ILE A 142 -30.35 -16.62 11.96
CA ILE A 142 -30.71 -15.50 11.07
C ILE A 142 -29.53 -15.11 10.18
N CYS A 143 -28.33 -14.96 10.75
CA CYS A 143 -27.12 -14.64 10.01
C CYS A 143 -26.74 -15.77 9.02
N THR A 144 -26.97 -17.03 9.39
CA THR A 144 -26.71 -18.18 8.49
C THR A 144 -27.70 -18.20 7.32
N ILE A 145 -28.98 -17.94 7.57
CA ILE A 145 -30.00 -17.79 6.53
C ILE A 145 -29.64 -16.63 5.61
N ALA A 146 -29.28 -15.47 6.17
CA ALA A 146 -28.85 -14.30 5.40
C ALA A 146 -27.61 -14.62 4.56
N ALA A 147 -26.61 -15.30 5.12
CA ALA A 147 -25.42 -15.74 4.39
C ALA A 147 -25.75 -16.70 3.24
N PHE A 148 -26.70 -17.62 3.45
CA PHE A 148 -27.15 -18.55 2.40
C PHE A 148 -27.91 -17.84 1.28
N ILE A 149 -28.76 -16.88 1.63
CA ILE A 149 -29.46 -16.02 0.66
C ILE A 149 -28.43 -15.19 -0.13
N LEU A 150 -27.49 -14.53 0.55
CA LEU A 150 -26.43 -13.76 -0.08
C LEU A 150 -25.57 -14.62 -1.00
N ARG A 151 -25.25 -15.86 -0.60
CA ARG A 151 -24.53 -16.82 -1.46
C ARG A 151 -25.29 -17.16 -2.74
N LYS A 152 -26.62 -17.25 -2.68
CA LYS A 152 -27.46 -17.53 -3.86
C LYS A 152 -27.64 -16.32 -4.78
N VAL A 153 -27.57 -15.11 -4.23
CA VAL A 153 -27.80 -13.85 -4.97
C VAL A 153 -26.49 -13.23 -5.48
N ALA A 154 -25.34 -13.53 -4.86
CA ALA A 154 -24.04 -13.00 -5.25
C ALA A 154 -23.57 -13.61 -6.58
N PRO A 155 -23.28 -12.81 -7.62
CA PRO A 155 -22.73 -13.31 -8.87
C PRO A 155 -21.23 -13.61 -8.71
N GLY A 156 -20.87 -14.89 -8.73
CA GLY A 156 -19.48 -15.36 -8.88
C GLY A 156 -19.08 -16.49 -7.93
N ASP A 157 -18.31 -17.46 -8.43
CA ASP A 157 -17.72 -18.60 -7.71
C ASP A 157 -16.62 -18.24 -6.69
N GLY A 158 -16.64 -17.00 -6.18
CA GLY A 158 -15.72 -16.56 -5.13
C GLY A 158 -16.02 -17.32 -3.84
N GLY A 159 -15.25 -18.39 -3.58
CA GLY A 159 -15.34 -19.21 -2.37
C GLY A 159 -15.39 -18.32 -1.13
N PHE A 160 -16.59 -18.17 -0.57
CA PHE A 160 -16.91 -17.27 0.55
C PHE A 160 -16.11 -17.59 1.82
N VAL A 161 -15.45 -18.76 1.85
CA VAL A 161 -14.87 -19.37 3.04
C VAL A 161 -13.59 -20.13 2.66
N ASN A 162 -12.42 -19.56 2.95
CA ASN A 162 -11.15 -20.30 2.95
C ASN A 162 -10.93 -20.95 4.34
N SER A 163 -10.15 -22.02 4.43
CA SER A 163 -9.75 -22.66 5.69
C SER A 163 -9.15 -21.66 6.70
N HIS A 164 -8.38 -20.68 6.22
CA HIS A 164 -7.86 -19.58 7.02
C HIS A 164 -8.97 -18.68 7.60
N TYR A 165 -10.00 -18.39 6.81
CA TYR A 165 -11.16 -17.63 7.28
C TYR A 165 -11.90 -18.40 8.38
N LEU A 166 -12.13 -19.71 8.20
CA LEU A 166 -12.76 -20.54 9.23
C LEU A 166 -11.97 -20.56 10.52
N ARG A 167 -10.64 -20.72 10.44
CA ARG A 167 -9.78 -20.70 11.62
C ARG A 167 -9.83 -19.35 12.35
N SER A 168 -9.76 -18.24 11.61
CA SER A 168 -9.87 -16.90 12.19
C SER A 168 -11.24 -16.64 12.79
N ALA A 169 -12.31 -17.01 12.08
CA ALA A 169 -13.69 -16.87 12.56
C ALA A 169 -13.95 -17.71 13.81
N ALA A 170 -13.45 -18.95 13.85
CA ALA A 170 -13.53 -19.80 15.03
C ALA A 170 -12.75 -19.19 16.21
N GLY A 171 -11.52 -18.71 15.99
CA GLY A 171 -10.72 -18.07 17.03
C GLY A 171 -11.38 -16.80 17.60
N GLN A 172 -11.89 -15.93 16.73
CA GLN A 172 -12.65 -14.74 17.13
C GLN A 172 -13.95 -15.11 17.85
N GLY A 173 -14.68 -16.10 17.35
CA GLY A 173 -15.90 -16.59 17.99
C GLY A 173 -15.65 -17.13 19.40
N ILE A 174 -14.58 -17.91 19.59
CA ILE A 174 -14.16 -18.41 20.90
C ILE A 174 -13.80 -17.25 21.83
N LEU A 175 -13.02 -16.26 21.36
CA LEU A 175 -12.65 -15.09 22.15
C LEU A 175 -13.87 -14.28 22.59
N VAL A 176 -14.81 -14.02 21.68
CA VAL A 176 -16.07 -13.33 21.97
C VAL A 176 -16.88 -14.11 23.00
N ALA A 177 -17.02 -15.43 22.84
CA ALA A 177 -17.73 -16.27 23.79
C ALA A 177 -17.11 -16.22 25.19
N PHE A 178 -15.78 -16.36 25.30
CA PHE A 178 -15.08 -16.22 26.59
C PHE A 178 -15.26 -14.84 27.20
N THR A 179 -15.21 -13.78 26.39
CA THR A 179 -15.37 -12.41 26.86
C THR A 179 -16.78 -12.16 27.40
N VAL A 180 -17.82 -12.61 26.67
CA VAL A 180 -19.22 -12.48 27.10
C VAL A 180 -19.49 -13.30 28.36
N LEU A 181 -19.00 -14.55 28.42
CA LEU A 181 -19.14 -15.39 29.61
C LEU A 181 -18.44 -14.76 30.83
N SER A 182 -17.23 -14.26 30.66
CA SER A 182 -16.47 -13.59 31.73
C SER A 182 -17.18 -12.32 32.20
N ALA A 183 -17.67 -11.50 31.27
CA ALA A 183 -18.44 -10.30 31.60
C ALA A 183 -19.73 -10.65 32.38
N PHE A 184 -20.44 -11.70 31.97
CA PHE A 184 -21.63 -12.17 32.67
C PHE A 184 -21.32 -12.63 34.11
N GLN A 185 -20.21 -13.36 34.30
CA GLN A 185 -19.78 -13.78 35.65
C GLN A 185 -19.37 -12.61 36.55
N LEU A 186 -18.83 -11.53 35.97
CA LEU A 186 -18.45 -10.32 36.69
C LEU A 186 -19.64 -9.39 36.97
N MET A 187 -20.74 -9.52 36.21
CA MET A 187 -21.90 -8.62 36.24
C MET A 187 -22.54 -8.49 37.64
N PRO A 188 -22.68 -9.57 38.44
CA PRO A 188 -23.21 -9.46 39.81
C PRO A 188 -22.34 -8.63 40.77
N PHE A 189 -21.04 -8.53 40.51
CA PHE A 189 -20.08 -7.88 41.40
C PHE A 189 -19.83 -6.42 41.02
N TYR A 190 -19.60 -6.17 39.74
CA TYR A 190 -19.22 -4.85 39.22
C TYR A 190 -20.39 -4.09 38.57
N GLY A 191 -21.48 -4.79 38.23
CA GLY A 191 -22.57 -4.24 37.43
C GLY A 191 -22.14 -3.84 36.01
N ALA A 192 -23.11 -3.38 35.22
CA ALA A 192 -22.83 -2.90 33.85
C ALA A 192 -21.92 -1.67 33.83
N VAL A 193 -22.09 -0.77 34.79
CA VAL A 193 -21.25 0.44 34.92
C VAL A 193 -19.79 0.05 35.15
N GLY A 194 -19.52 -0.84 36.11
CA GLY A 194 -18.16 -1.25 36.42
C GLY A 194 -17.49 -1.99 35.28
N ILE A 195 -18.18 -2.95 34.67
CA ILE A 195 -17.65 -3.70 33.54
C ILE A 195 -17.36 -2.77 32.36
N SER A 196 -18.28 -1.85 32.03
CA SER A 196 -18.08 -0.91 30.92
C SER A 196 -16.91 0.06 31.17
N ILE A 197 -16.73 0.54 32.41
CA ILE A 197 -15.58 1.39 32.78
C ILE A 197 -14.27 0.60 32.69
N LEU A 198 -14.21 -0.60 33.26
CA LEU A 198 -13.01 -1.45 33.24
C LEU A 198 -12.63 -1.85 31.81
N ALA A 199 -13.59 -2.36 31.03
CA ALA A 199 -13.38 -2.74 29.64
C ALA A 199 -13.01 -1.53 28.78
N GLY A 200 -13.69 -0.39 28.95
CA GLY A 200 -13.35 0.85 28.24
C GLY A 200 -11.94 1.33 28.58
N SER A 201 -11.50 1.21 29.83
CA SER A 201 -10.15 1.58 30.26
C SER A 201 -9.09 0.67 29.64
N VAL A 202 -9.31 -0.64 29.60
CA VAL A 202 -8.42 -1.58 28.92
C VAL A 202 -8.35 -1.27 27.42
N SER A 203 -9.49 -1.08 26.76
CA SER A 203 -9.55 -0.77 25.33
C SER A 203 -8.84 0.53 24.99
N ILE A 204 -9.04 1.61 25.76
CA ILE A 204 -8.38 2.89 25.53
C ILE A 204 -6.87 2.78 25.75
N ASN A 205 -6.42 2.10 26.81
CA ASN A 205 -5.00 1.86 27.03
C ASN A 205 -4.38 1.02 25.91
N PHE A 206 -5.07 0.01 25.40
CA PHE A 206 -4.60 -0.79 24.28
C PHE A 206 -4.53 0.02 22.98
N MET A 207 -5.56 0.82 22.67
CA MET A 207 -5.56 1.71 21.50
C MET A 207 -4.44 2.74 21.59
N LEU A 208 -4.25 3.37 22.76
CA LEU A 208 -3.17 4.32 23.00
C LEU A 208 -1.80 3.65 22.88
N ALA A 209 -1.59 2.51 23.54
CA ALA A 209 -0.34 1.76 23.45
C ALA A 209 -0.06 1.33 22.01
N SER A 210 -1.06 0.85 21.27
CA SER A 210 -0.93 0.51 19.85
C SER A 210 -0.53 1.73 19.00
N ALA A 211 -1.17 2.87 19.21
CA ALA A 211 -0.87 4.10 18.50
C ALA A 211 0.57 4.59 18.77
N LEU A 212 1.04 4.48 20.02
CA LEU A 212 2.39 4.90 20.43
C LEU A 212 3.48 3.88 20.07
N PHE A 213 3.20 2.58 20.19
CA PHE A 213 4.13 1.50 19.88
C PHE A 213 4.42 1.41 18.38
N ASN A 214 3.47 1.82 17.54
CA ASN A 214 3.69 1.93 16.11
C ASN A 214 4.66 3.07 15.72
N GLY A 215 5.08 3.93 16.67
CA GLY A 215 6.39 4.58 16.89
C GLY A 215 7.03 5.43 15.78
N GLN A 216 6.63 5.25 14.53
CA GLN A 216 7.01 6.00 13.33
C GLN A 216 5.77 6.48 12.58
N ALA A 217 4.61 6.40 13.22
CA ALA A 217 3.35 6.74 12.59
C ALA A 217 3.33 8.25 12.32
N PHE A 218 3.23 8.59 11.05
CA PHE A 218 2.86 9.92 10.60
C PHE A 218 1.32 9.97 10.52
N PRO A 219 0.68 11.08 10.89
CA PRO A 219 1.25 12.21 11.63
C PRO A 219 1.70 11.80 13.04
N LEU A 220 2.73 12.50 13.53
CA LEU A 220 3.32 12.30 14.86
C LEU A 220 2.33 12.65 15.97
N ILE A 221 2.28 11.82 17.02
CA ILE A 221 1.43 12.05 18.19
C ILE A 221 2.24 12.88 19.20
N LEU A 222 1.80 14.11 19.48
CA LEU A 222 2.42 14.95 20.51
C LEU A 222 2.39 14.26 21.88
N ALA A 223 3.56 14.16 22.53
CA ALA A 223 3.70 13.53 23.85
C ALA A 223 2.76 14.14 24.90
N SER A 224 2.50 15.46 24.85
CA SER A 224 1.57 16.13 25.75
C SER A 224 0.12 15.65 25.60
N ARG A 225 -0.34 15.43 24.35
CA ARG A 225 -1.69 14.93 24.08
C ARG A 225 -1.81 13.46 24.48
N ALA A 226 -0.79 12.66 24.19
CA ALA A 226 -0.74 11.25 24.62
C ALA A 226 -0.73 11.12 26.15
N PHE A 227 0.05 11.96 26.84
CA PHE A 227 0.06 12.02 28.30
C PHE A 227 -1.31 12.44 28.85
N ALA A 228 -1.94 13.46 28.29
CA ALA A 228 -3.28 13.88 28.70
C ALA A 228 -4.31 12.75 28.55
N ALA A 229 -4.29 12.02 27.42
CA ALA A 229 -5.16 10.87 27.20
C ALA A 229 -4.92 9.75 28.21
N LEU A 230 -3.65 9.43 28.50
CA LEU A 230 -3.24 8.45 29.50
C LEU A 230 -3.71 8.84 30.90
N LEU A 231 -3.47 10.10 31.29
CA LEU A 231 -3.84 10.64 32.59
C LEU A 231 -5.36 10.61 32.79
N LEU A 232 -6.14 11.06 31.81
CA LEU A 232 -7.60 11.05 31.88
C LEU A 232 -8.15 9.63 32.00
N THR A 233 -7.60 8.69 31.23
CA THR A 233 -7.98 7.27 31.31
C THR A 233 -7.65 6.67 32.68
N PHE A 234 -6.47 6.97 33.21
CA PHE A 234 -6.02 6.53 34.54
C PHE A 234 -6.88 7.12 35.67
N LEU A 235 -7.16 8.42 35.63
CA LEU A 235 -8.04 9.08 36.59
C LEU A 235 -9.44 8.47 36.55
N GLY A 236 -9.99 8.20 35.36
CA GLY A 236 -11.29 7.55 35.19
C GLY A 236 -11.36 6.21 35.92
N VAL A 237 -10.42 5.30 35.65
CA VAL A 237 -10.44 3.97 36.27
C VAL A 237 -10.12 3.99 37.76
N MET A 238 -9.17 4.83 38.19
CA MET A 238 -8.82 4.96 39.61
C MET A 238 -10.00 5.51 40.42
N LEU A 239 -10.67 6.56 39.94
CA LEU A 239 -11.84 7.13 40.62
C LEU A 239 -12.96 6.09 40.80
N TYR A 240 -13.17 5.22 39.80
CA TYR A 240 -14.12 4.11 39.92
C TYR A 240 -13.70 3.11 41.01
N LEU A 241 -12.45 2.64 40.97
CA LEU A 241 -11.94 1.64 41.91
C LEU A 241 -11.87 2.18 43.35
N TYR A 242 -11.49 3.44 43.55
CA TYR A 242 -11.54 4.12 44.87
C TYR A 242 -12.97 4.34 45.35
N GLY A 243 -13.88 4.70 44.44
CA GLY A 243 -15.32 4.81 44.71
C GLY A 243 -15.93 3.50 45.22
N GLN A 244 -15.49 2.37 44.67
CA GLN A 244 -15.96 1.05 45.09
C GLN A 244 -15.54 0.69 46.52
N THR A 245 -14.25 0.78 46.85
CA THR A 245 -13.82 0.44 48.23
C THR A 245 -14.29 1.44 49.27
N ALA A 246 -14.59 2.68 48.86
CA ALA A 246 -15.12 3.71 49.75
C ALA A 246 -16.62 3.50 50.05
N SER A 247 -17.30 2.64 49.28
CA SER A 247 -18.69 2.24 49.43
C SER A 247 -18.78 1.15 50.50
N GLU A 248 -19.53 1.37 51.57
CA GLU A 248 -19.73 0.38 52.66
C GLU A 248 -20.53 -0.87 52.24
N GLU A 249 -21.00 -0.91 50.99
CA GLU A 249 -21.81 -1.99 50.41
C GLU A 249 -20.96 -3.10 49.75
N GLU A 250 -19.63 -3.00 49.77
CA GLU A 250 -18.76 -3.92 49.02
C GLU A 250 -18.42 -5.20 49.81
N PRO A 251 -18.57 -6.40 49.22
CA PRO A 251 -18.14 -7.66 49.82
C PRO A 251 -16.65 -7.65 50.19
N GLN A 252 -16.32 -8.11 51.41
CA GLN A 252 -14.94 -8.18 51.93
C GLN A 252 -13.98 -8.96 51.00
N SER A 253 -14.50 -9.96 50.26
CA SER A 253 -13.73 -10.74 49.28
C SER A 253 -13.31 -9.95 48.03
N LEU A 254 -14.01 -8.87 47.68
CA LEU A 254 -13.70 -8.02 46.52
C LEU A 254 -12.73 -6.91 46.85
N TYR A 255 -12.56 -6.55 48.13
CA TYR A 255 -11.64 -5.51 48.55
C TYR A 255 -10.20 -5.79 48.07
N GLY A 256 -9.70 -7.00 48.33
CA GLY A 256 -8.35 -7.41 47.88
C GLY A 256 -8.21 -7.42 46.37
N PHE A 257 -9.25 -7.81 45.64
CA PHE A 257 -9.25 -7.82 44.18
C PHE A 257 -9.29 -6.39 43.59
N ASN A 258 -10.03 -5.45 44.18
CA ASN A 258 -9.99 -4.04 43.78
C ASN A 258 -8.62 -3.40 44.05
N VAL A 259 -7.96 -3.75 45.16
CA VAL A 259 -6.57 -3.34 45.42
C VAL A 259 -5.65 -3.89 44.34
N PHE A 260 -5.77 -5.17 43.97
CA PHE A 260 -5.04 -5.76 42.86
C PHE A 260 -5.28 -5.01 41.54
N MET A 261 -6.54 -4.69 41.20
CA MET A 261 -6.88 -3.95 39.98
C MET A 261 -6.26 -2.55 39.95
N ARG A 262 -6.14 -1.86 41.10
CA ARG A 262 -5.43 -0.57 41.17
C ARG A 262 -3.95 -0.72 40.87
N ILE A 263 -3.31 -1.75 41.43
CA ILE A 263 -1.90 -2.03 41.16
C ILE A 263 -1.73 -2.34 39.67
N PHE A 264 -2.59 -3.18 39.10
CA PHE A 264 -2.58 -3.53 37.68
C PHE A 264 -2.67 -2.30 36.76
N PHE A 265 -3.65 -1.42 36.97
CA PHE A 265 -3.78 -0.21 36.15
C PHE A 265 -2.66 0.81 36.40
N SER A 266 -2.05 0.83 37.59
CA SER A 266 -0.88 1.67 37.87
C SER A 266 0.37 1.15 37.14
N VAL A 267 0.54 -0.17 37.06
CA VAL A 267 1.60 -0.79 36.25
C VAL A 267 1.40 -0.50 34.77
N ILE A 268 0.16 -0.64 34.25
CA ILE A 268 -0.16 -0.26 32.86
C ILE A 268 0.15 1.21 32.61
N PHE A 269 -0.25 2.11 33.52
CA PHE A 269 0.06 3.53 33.40
C PHE A 269 1.57 3.77 33.30
N GLY A 270 2.38 3.12 34.16
CA GLY A 270 3.83 3.19 34.09
C GLY A 270 4.39 2.71 32.75
N ILE A 271 3.92 1.58 32.23
CA ILE A 271 4.36 1.02 30.94
C ILE A 271 4.02 1.98 29.79
N VAL A 272 2.78 2.48 29.72
CA VAL A 272 2.35 3.40 28.65
C VAL A 272 3.03 4.76 28.79
N LEU A 273 3.30 5.23 30.00
CA LEU A 273 4.05 6.47 30.24
C LEU A 273 5.47 6.39 29.69
N ILE A 274 6.14 5.24 29.80
CA ILE A 274 7.42 5.00 29.14
C ILE A 274 7.27 5.17 27.62
N LEU A 275 6.24 4.60 27.00
CA LEU A 275 5.99 4.78 25.56
C LEU A 275 5.74 6.23 25.17
N VAL A 276 5.04 7.00 26.00
CA VAL A 276 4.79 8.44 25.81
C VAL A 276 6.10 9.23 25.87
N ALA A 277 6.97 8.94 26.84
CA ALA A 277 8.25 9.62 27.02
C ALA A 277 9.22 9.42 25.84
N HIS A 278 9.06 8.34 25.08
CA HIS A 278 9.88 8.03 23.91
C HIS A 278 9.30 8.57 22.59
N GLN A 279 8.17 9.30 22.59
CA GLN A 279 7.62 9.85 21.36
C GLN A 279 8.43 11.07 20.88
N PRO A 280 8.88 11.10 19.61
CA PRO A 280 9.56 12.26 19.05
C PRO A 280 8.57 13.42 18.87
N SER A 281 8.98 14.64 19.22
CA SER A 281 8.14 15.84 19.17
C SER A 281 8.28 16.65 17.88
N VAL A 282 9.46 16.62 17.24
CA VAL A 282 9.79 17.38 16.02
C VAL A 282 10.89 16.68 15.22
N ALA A 283 10.91 16.89 13.90
CA ALA A 283 12.04 16.50 13.05
C ALA A 283 12.95 17.72 12.81
N ASN A 284 14.27 17.56 13.00
CA ASN A 284 15.26 18.65 12.84
C ASN A 284 15.78 18.81 11.39
N VAL A 285 15.31 17.97 10.47
CA VAL A 285 15.62 18.00 9.02
C VAL A 285 14.40 17.48 8.28
N HIS A 286 14.09 18.03 7.11
CA HIS A 286 13.02 17.51 6.28
C HIS A 286 13.45 16.14 5.68
N PRO A 287 12.64 15.07 5.80
CA PRO A 287 13.03 13.74 5.32
C PRO A 287 13.43 13.70 3.83
N ILE A 288 12.82 14.54 2.98
CA ILE A 288 13.17 14.60 1.56
C ILE A 288 14.65 14.98 1.34
N ASP A 289 15.24 15.88 2.14
CA ASP A 289 16.66 16.23 1.99
C ASP A 289 17.58 15.02 2.19
N LEU A 290 17.27 14.19 3.19
CA LEU A 290 18.00 12.96 3.45
C LEU A 290 17.78 11.94 2.32
N LEU A 291 16.56 11.81 1.82
CA LEU A 291 16.22 10.89 0.73
C LEU A 291 16.91 11.26 -0.59
N ILE A 292 17.06 12.54 -0.90
CA ILE A 292 17.83 13.02 -2.06
C ILE A 292 19.30 12.63 -1.91
N TYR A 293 19.87 12.83 -0.72
CA TYR A 293 21.26 12.44 -0.43
C TYR A 293 21.47 10.92 -0.55
N GLU A 294 20.58 10.12 0.03
CA GLU A 294 20.62 8.66 -0.03
C GLU A 294 20.43 8.15 -1.47
N GLY A 295 19.51 8.74 -2.23
CA GLY A 295 19.27 8.43 -3.64
C GLY A 295 20.53 8.61 -4.49
N ARG A 296 21.26 9.70 -4.27
CA ARG A 296 22.56 9.94 -4.93
C ARG A 296 23.59 8.86 -4.58
N GLN A 297 23.80 8.59 -3.30
CA GLN A 297 24.77 7.56 -2.89
C GLN A 297 24.42 6.18 -3.44
N HIS A 298 23.13 5.83 -3.45
CA HIS A 298 22.65 4.58 -4.00
C HIS A 298 22.95 4.49 -5.50
N HIS A 299 22.66 5.53 -6.26
CA HIS A 299 22.93 5.56 -7.69
C HIS A 299 24.43 5.52 -8.01
N ASP A 300 25.27 6.23 -7.26
CA ASP A 300 26.73 6.21 -7.49
C ASP A 300 27.31 4.80 -7.31
N ARG A 301 26.82 4.04 -6.32
CA ARG A 301 27.19 2.62 -6.13
C ARG A 301 26.68 1.76 -7.28
N TRP A 302 25.41 1.91 -7.65
CA TRP A 302 24.80 1.18 -8.76
C TRP A 302 25.55 1.44 -10.08
N LYS A 303 25.83 2.70 -10.39
CA LYS A 303 26.55 3.12 -11.60
C LYS A 303 27.98 2.57 -11.66
N SER A 304 28.67 2.53 -10.52
CA SER A 304 30.01 1.94 -10.42
C SER A 304 30.00 0.44 -10.69
N SER A 305 28.95 -0.25 -10.23
CA SER A 305 28.71 -1.66 -10.49
C SER A 305 28.31 -1.93 -11.95
N ALA A 306 27.47 -1.07 -12.54
CA ALA A 306 26.92 -1.23 -13.88
C ALA A 306 27.93 -1.02 -15.01
N ASN A 307 29.00 -0.27 -14.78
CA ASN A 307 30.05 0.03 -15.77
C ASN A 307 31.46 -0.29 -15.24
N GLY A 308 31.58 -1.40 -14.51
CA GLY A 308 32.83 -1.84 -13.91
C GLY A 308 33.83 -2.33 -14.96
N SER A 309 33.34 -3.06 -15.97
CA SER A 309 34.14 -3.69 -17.00
C SER A 309 34.61 -2.72 -18.07
N LYS A 310 35.92 -2.72 -18.37
CA LYS A 310 36.56 -1.82 -19.35
C LYS A 310 36.94 -2.49 -20.68
N ASN A 311 36.89 -3.80 -20.73
CA ASN A 311 37.15 -4.61 -21.93
C ASN A 311 36.30 -5.89 -21.87
N LEU A 312 36.30 -6.65 -22.96
CA LEU A 312 35.52 -7.88 -23.11
C LEU A 312 35.88 -8.92 -22.04
N ALA A 313 37.18 -9.17 -21.81
CA ALA A 313 37.65 -10.13 -20.80
C ALA A 313 37.14 -9.77 -19.39
N GLY A 314 37.15 -8.47 -19.03
CA GLY A 314 36.57 -7.96 -17.80
C GLY A 314 35.06 -8.20 -17.71
N ALA A 315 34.32 -7.94 -18.80
CA ALA A 315 32.87 -8.18 -18.85
C ALA A 315 32.54 -9.67 -18.71
N VAL A 316 33.34 -10.56 -19.30
CA VAL A 316 33.21 -12.02 -19.16
C VAL A 316 33.50 -12.46 -17.72
N ALA A 317 34.56 -11.94 -17.10
CA ALA A 317 34.89 -12.25 -15.70
C ALA A 317 33.79 -11.77 -14.75
N GLN A 318 33.29 -10.54 -14.95
CA GLN A 318 32.23 -9.95 -14.15
C GLN A 318 30.90 -10.70 -14.32
N TYR A 319 30.55 -11.10 -15.55
CA TYR A 319 29.41 -11.96 -15.82
C TYR A 319 29.49 -13.25 -14.99
N ARG A 320 30.62 -13.95 -15.04
CA ARG A 320 30.81 -15.22 -14.31
C ARG A 320 30.71 -15.03 -12.81
N ALA A 321 31.33 -13.98 -12.28
CA ALA A 321 31.28 -13.63 -10.86
C ALA A 321 29.85 -13.31 -10.39
N ARG A 322 29.08 -12.59 -11.22
CA ARG A 322 27.74 -12.11 -10.87
C ARG A 322 26.67 -13.18 -11.01
N TYR A 323 26.70 -13.95 -12.09
CA TYR A 323 25.63 -14.89 -12.46
C TYR A 323 25.96 -16.36 -12.24
N ASN A 324 27.21 -16.68 -11.87
CA ASN A 324 27.70 -18.06 -11.73
C ASN A 324 27.46 -18.90 -13.00
N GLN A 325 27.66 -18.30 -14.16
CA GLN A 325 27.39 -18.89 -15.47
C GLN A 325 28.39 -18.40 -16.51
N HIS A 326 28.58 -19.15 -17.60
CA HIS A 326 29.32 -18.65 -18.76
C HIS A 326 28.43 -17.76 -19.63
N PRO A 327 28.97 -16.65 -20.18
CA PRO A 327 28.24 -15.85 -21.16
C PRO A 327 27.83 -16.69 -22.36
N PRO A 328 26.65 -16.49 -22.97
CA PRO A 328 26.22 -17.25 -24.14
C PRO A 328 27.09 -16.97 -25.37
N PRO A 329 27.10 -17.84 -26.39
CA PRO A 329 27.68 -17.52 -27.70
C PRO A 329 27.16 -16.18 -28.24
N GLY A 330 28.01 -15.40 -28.91
CA GLY A 330 27.67 -14.06 -29.40
C GLY A 330 27.77 -12.94 -28.35
N PHE A 331 28.26 -13.23 -27.14
CA PHE A 331 28.50 -12.22 -26.10
C PHE A 331 29.52 -11.15 -26.52
N ASP A 332 30.54 -11.53 -27.29
CA ASP A 332 31.51 -10.61 -27.91
C ASP A 332 30.81 -9.62 -28.85
N LYS A 333 29.89 -10.11 -29.68
CA LYS A 333 29.08 -9.27 -30.59
C LYS A 333 28.18 -8.33 -29.84
N TRP A 334 27.55 -8.81 -28.77
CA TRP A 334 26.77 -7.93 -27.88
C TRP A 334 27.65 -6.87 -27.21
N TYR A 335 28.82 -7.23 -26.71
CA TYR A 335 29.74 -6.30 -26.07
C TYR A 335 30.23 -5.22 -27.05
N GLU A 336 30.60 -5.61 -28.26
CA GLU A 336 30.95 -4.71 -29.36
C GLU A 336 29.76 -3.79 -29.72
N TYR A 337 28.56 -4.35 -29.82
CA TYR A 337 27.33 -3.60 -30.10
C TYR A 337 27.04 -2.54 -29.02
N ALA A 338 27.21 -2.90 -27.74
CA ALA A 338 26.97 -2.02 -26.61
C ALA A 338 28.03 -0.90 -26.50
N THR A 339 29.30 -1.25 -26.65
CA THR A 339 30.42 -0.30 -26.52
C THR A 339 30.49 0.66 -27.70
N SER A 340 30.26 0.21 -28.94
CA SER A 340 30.19 1.07 -30.13
C SER A 340 29.07 2.11 -30.05
N ARG A 341 28.01 1.84 -29.29
CA ARG A 341 26.88 2.76 -29.03
C ARG A 341 27.01 3.52 -27.71
N SER A 342 28.21 3.53 -27.13
CA SER A 342 28.54 4.27 -25.91
C SER A 342 27.61 3.93 -24.72
N SER A 343 27.24 2.67 -24.57
CA SER A 343 26.41 2.26 -23.43
C SER A 343 27.15 2.47 -22.11
N VAL A 344 26.45 3.06 -21.14
CA VAL A 344 26.95 3.23 -19.77
C VAL A 344 26.59 2.06 -18.86
N VAL A 345 25.95 1.01 -19.39
CA VAL A 345 25.56 -0.19 -18.63
C VAL A 345 26.05 -1.44 -19.37
N ILE A 346 27.05 -2.09 -18.79
CA ILE A 346 27.70 -3.29 -19.34
C ILE A 346 27.47 -4.50 -18.43
N ASP A 347 27.53 -4.32 -17.12
CA ASP A 347 27.60 -5.44 -16.17
C ASP A 347 26.27 -5.70 -15.43
N GLU A 348 25.37 -4.72 -15.37
CA GLU A 348 24.15 -4.78 -14.56
C GLU A 348 22.91 -5.11 -15.41
N PHE A 349 22.63 -6.41 -15.53
CA PHE A 349 21.47 -6.95 -16.26
C PHE A 349 20.62 -7.90 -15.38
N ASP A 350 20.69 -7.76 -14.05
CA ASP A 350 20.11 -8.70 -13.08
C ASP A 350 18.63 -8.98 -13.28
N GLN A 351 17.87 -7.98 -13.72
CA GLN A 351 16.46 -8.13 -14.04
C GLN A 351 16.22 -9.20 -15.12
N ILE A 352 17.06 -9.27 -16.16
CA ILE A 352 17.00 -10.32 -17.19
C ILE A 352 17.23 -11.68 -16.53
N TYR A 353 18.29 -11.82 -15.73
CA TYR A 353 18.62 -13.09 -15.08
C TYR A 353 17.54 -13.54 -14.11
N ASP A 354 17.01 -12.65 -13.29
CA ASP A 354 15.95 -12.97 -12.33
C ASP A 354 14.63 -13.36 -13.01
N ASN A 355 14.31 -12.75 -14.17
CA ASN A 355 13.15 -13.10 -14.98
C ASN A 355 13.33 -14.45 -15.66
N LEU A 356 14.53 -14.75 -16.16
CA LEU A 356 14.83 -15.96 -16.91
C LEU A 356 15.19 -17.18 -16.06
N LEU A 357 15.65 -16.97 -14.81
CA LEU A 357 16.14 -18.02 -13.92
C LEU A 357 15.16 -19.20 -13.78
N PRO A 358 13.84 -19.02 -13.56
CA PRO A 358 12.91 -20.13 -13.39
C PRO A 358 12.83 -21.06 -14.62
N PHE A 359 13.04 -20.54 -15.83
CA PHE A 359 12.96 -21.32 -17.06
C PHE A 359 14.13 -22.30 -17.21
N ARG A 360 15.25 -22.07 -16.54
CA ARG A 360 16.38 -23.00 -16.50
C ARG A 360 16.02 -24.35 -15.82
N ALA A 361 14.97 -24.38 -15.01
CA ALA A 361 14.46 -25.63 -14.43
C ALA A 361 13.63 -26.47 -15.41
N LEU A 362 13.23 -25.92 -16.56
CA LEU A 362 12.46 -26.64 -17.58
C LEU A 362 13.39 -27.22 -18.66
N PRO A 363 13.05 -28.35 -19.29
CA PRO A 363 13.74 -28.81 -20.51
C PRO A 363 13.59 -27.78 -21.66
N PRO A 364 14.61 -27.59 -22.52
CA PRO A 364 14.53 -26.63 -23.62
C PRO A 364 13.37 -26.92 -24.57
N GLU A 365 13.14 -28.20 -24.90
CA GLU A 365 11.99 -28.67 -25.68
C GLU A 365 10.66 -28.21 -25.09
N LYS A 366 10.50 -28.29 -23.76
CA LYS A 366 9.27 -27.85 -23.09
C LYS A 366 9.05 -26.34 -23.26
N ILE A 367 10.11 -25.54 -23.22
CA ILE A 367 10.02 -24.09 -23.46
C ILE A 367 9.55 -23.81 -24.89
N ARG A 368 10.07 -24.53 -25.88
CA ARG A 368 9.67 -24.41 -27.30
C ARG A 368 8.21 -24.84 -27.50
N GLU A 369 7.80 -25.96 -26.91
CA GLU A 369 6.41 -26.45 -26.93
C GLU A 369 5.43 -25.41 -26.34
N LEU A 370 5.75 -24.86 -25.16
CA LEU A 370 4.92 -23.84 -24.53
C LEU A 370 4.84 -22.56 -25.37
N THR A 371 5.93 -22.15 -26.00
CA THR A 371 5.95 -20.98 -26.88
C THR A 371 5.05 -21.17 -28.09
N HIS A 372 5.07 -22.37 -28.70
CA HIS A 372 4.17 -22.73 -29.81
C HIS A 372 2.70 -22.68 -29.37
N GLN A 373 2.35 -23.36 -28.28
CA GLN A 373 0.98 -23.36 -27.72
C GLN A 373 0.47 -21.95 -27.38
N LEU A 374 1.35 -21.08 -26.90
CA LEU A 374 1.02 -19.68 -26.64
C LEU A 374 0.70 -18.92 -27.94
N ALA A 375 1.51 -19.11 -28.97
CA ALA A 375 1.42 -18.41 -30.25
C ALA A 375 0.27 -18.88 -31.14
N THR A 376 -0.16 -20.13 -31.03
CA THR A 376 -1.10 -20.76 -31.99
C THR A 376 -2.52 -20.95 -31.45
N ASN A 377 -2.91 -20.19 -30.41
CA ASN A 377 -4.28 -20.13 -29.95
C ASN A 377 -4.76 -18.66 -29.88
N PRO A 378 -5.71 -18.23 -30.74
CA PRO A 378 -6.18 -16.85 -30.79
C PRO A 378 -6.83 -16.36 -29.49
N TYR A 379 -7.35 -17.28 -28.66
CA TYR A 379 -7.88 -16.93 -27.34
C TYR A 379 -6.80 -16.36 -26.41
N ASN A 380 -5.53 -16.68 -26.63
CA ASN A 380 -4.45 -16.24 -25.73
C ASN A 380 -4.19 -14.73 -25.79
N ASP A 381 -4.64 -14.04 -26.86
CA ASP A 381 -4.22 -12.66 -27.18
C ASP A 381 -2.68 -12.51 -27.08
N ILE A 382 -1.97 -13.43 -27.75
CA ILE A 382 -0.51 -13.44 -27.91
C ILE A 382 -0.21 -13.17 -29.39
N GLY A 383 0.86 -12.44 -29.66
CA GLY A 383 1.45 -12.39 -31.00
C GLY A 383 2.88 -12.90 -30.97
N ALA A 384 3.35 -13.50 -32.06
CA ALA A 384 4.66 -14.14 -32.10
C ALA A 384 5.63 -13.52 -33.11
N ILE A 385 6.93 -13.70 -32.86
CA ILE A 385 8.02 -13.45 -33.80
C ILE A 385 8.83 -14.73 -33.96
N SER A 386 9.09 -15.11 -35.20
CA SER A 386 10.02 -16.19 -35.55
C SER A 386 11.32 -15.61 -36.08
N ILE A 387 12.45 -15.98 -35.50
CA ILE A 387 13.78 -15.59 -35.97
C ILE A 387 14.39 -16.80 -36.67
N ARG A 388 14.73 -16.66 -37.96
CA ARG A 388 15.37 -17.71 -38.76
C ARG A 388 16.51 -17.12 -39.57
N ASN A 389 17.68 -17.72 -39.50
CA ASN A 389 18.89 -17.28 -40.25
C ASN A 389 19.11 -15.76 -40.14
N GLY A 390 19.06 -15.24 -38.91
CA GLY A 390 19.26 -13.82 -38.64
C GLY A 390 18.14 -12.88 -39.06
N THR A 391 16.99 -13.39 -39.52
CA THR A 391 15.85 -12.58 -39.97
C THR A 391 14.65 -12.77 -39.05
N ALA A 392 14.07 -11.68 -38.54
CA ALA A 392 12.87 -11.70 -37.71
C ALA A 392 11.60 -11.57 -38.57
N ARG A 393 10.66 -12.51 -38.43
CA ARG A 393 9.35 -12.51 -39.10
C ARG A 393 8.23 -12.45 -38.06
N VAL A 394 7.36 -11.45 -38.20
CA VAL A 394 6.15 -11.31 -37.38
C VAL A 394 5.09 -12.32 -37.84
N GLN A 395 4.40 -12.93 -36.89
CA GLN A 395 3.26 -13.82 -37.16
C GLN A 395 2.12 -13.06 -37.86
N GLU A 396 1.45 -13.74 -38.79
CA GLU A 396 0.24 -13.27 -39.45
C GLU A 396 -0.99 -13.45 -38.55
N GLY A 397 -2.08 -12.77 -38.86
CA GLY A 397 -3.34 -12.92 -38.11
C GLY A 397 -3.32 -12.33 -36.69
N ILE A 398 -2.26 -11.63 -36.27
CA ILE A 398 -2.25 -10.87 -35.01
C ILE A 398 -3.38 -9.84 -35.03
N LYS A 399 -4.12 -9.77 -33.91
CA LYS A 399 -5.19 -8.80 -33.69
C LYS A 399 -4.78 -7.38 -34.15
N PRO A 400 -5.43 -6.79 -35.17
CA PRO A 400 -4.94 -5.56 -35.81
C PRO A 400 -4.73 -4.38 -34.87
N THR A 401 -5.57 -4.25 -33.83
CA THR A 401 -5.48 -3.17 -32.84
C THR A 401 -4.22 -3.24 -31.96
N HIS A 402 -3.57 -4.41 -31.88
CA HIS A 402 -2.39 -4.64 -31.03
C HIS A 402 -1.14 -5.08 -31.83
N ALA A 403 -1.28 -5.36 -33.13
CA ALA A 403 -0.18 -5.79 -34.00
C ALA A 403 1.04 -4.85 -33.98
N TRP A 404 0.82 -3.55 -33.76
CA TRP A 404 1.89 -2.55 -33.63
C TRP A 404 2.91 -2.90 -32.54
N MET A 405 2.51 -3.61 -31.47
CA MET A 405 3.40 -4.03 -30.39
C MET A 405 4.45 -5.00 -30.90
N VAL A 406 4.01 -6.06 -31.60
CA VAL A 406 4.90 -7.12 -32.11
C VAL A 406 5.72 -6.61 -33.30
N ILE A 407 5.11 -5.80 -34.17
CA ILE A 407 5.84 -5.13 -35.27
C ILE A 407 6.92 -4.21 -34.70
N GLY A 408 6.63 -3.46 -33.65
CA GLY A 408 7.61 -2.60 -32.99
C GLY A 408 8.73 -3.40 -32.32
N ALA A 409 8.42 -4.53 -31.69
CA ALA A 409 9.43 -5.44 -31.15
C ALA A 409 10.34 -6.01 -32.26
N ALA A 410 9.77 -6.43 -33.40
CA ALA A 410 10.54 -6.89 -34.56
C ALA A 410 11.50 -5.81 -35.07
N LYS A 411 11.06 -4.55 -35.16
CA LYS A 411 11.92 -3.41 -35.55
C LYS A 411 13.12 -3.18 -34.62
N ILE A 412 13.00 -3.53 -33.35
CA ILE A 412 14.14 -3.48 -32.41
C ILE A 412 15.07 -4.66 -32.70
N ILE A 413 14.51 -5.86 -32.84
CA ILE A 413 15.25 -7.11 -33.09
C ILE A 413 16.05 -7.06 -34.40
N GLU A 414 15.47 -6.52 -35.47
CA GLU A 414 16.10 -6.36 -36.80
C GLU A 414 17.45 -5.62 -36.75
N LYS A 415 17.73 -4.84 -35.69
CA LYS A 415 18.99 -4.10 -35.54
C LYS A 415 20.19 -5.00 -35.19
N PHE A 416 19.94 -6.19 -34.66
CA PHE A 416 20.98 -7.11 -34.17
C PHE A 416 20.66 -8.58 -34.45
N SER A 417 19.59 -8.87 -35.21
CA SER A 417 19.10 -10.25 -35.41
C SER A 417 20.10 -11.16 -36.12
N GLU A 418 20.99 -10.61 -36.94
CA GLU A 418 22.08 -11.33 -37.60
C GLU A 418 23.03 -12.06 -36.63
N HIS A 419 23.06 -11.65 -35.36
CA HIS A 419 23.86 -12.27 -34.31
C HIS A 419 23.06 -13.24 -33.42
N LEU A 420 21.75 -13.38 -33.65
CA LEU A 420 20.87 -14.24 -32.86
C LEU A 420 20.73 -15.64 -33.48
N PRO A 421 20.56 -16.68 -32.66
CA PRO A 421 20.20 -18.00 -33.17
C PRO A 421 18.72 -18.09 -33.54
N ASP A 422 18.35 -19.17 -34.20
CA ASP A 422 16.95 -19.49 -34.49
C ASP A 422 16.14 -19.69 -33.19
N MET A 423 15.04 -18.95 -33.07
CA MET A 423 14.10 -19.02 -31.94
C MET A 423 12.72 -18.47 -32.30
N ASP A 424 11.69 -18.85 -31.55
CA ASP A 424 10.39 -18.19 -31.56
C ASP A 424 10.12 -17.48 -30.23
N LEU A 425 9.36 -16.38 -30.28
CA LEU A 425 9.07 -15.50 -29.15
C LEU A 425 7.57 -15.23 -29.08
N ALA A 426 6.97 -15.31 -27.89
CA ALA A 426 5.56 -15.07 -27.64
C ALA A 426 5.35 -13.78 -26.83
N PHE A 427 4.70 -12.78 -27.41
CA PHE A 427 4.48 -11.45 -26.84
C PHE A 427 3.05 -11.27 -26.34
N ASN A 428 2.91 -10.80 -25.11
CA ASN A 428 1.65 -10.37 -24.52
C ASN A 428 1.09 -9.15 -25.27
N LEU A 429 -0.14 -9.27 -25.78
CA LEU A 429 -0.85 -8.16 -26.42
C LEU A 429 -1.71 -7.37 -25.43
N ASN A 430 -1.90 -7.84 -24.20
CA ASN A 430 -2.65 -7.11 -23.17
C ASN A 430 -1.73 -6.23 -22.33
N ASP A 431 -2.31 -5.21 -21.70
CA ASP A 431 -1.56 -4.30 -20.82
C ASP A 431 -1.15 -4.98 -19.50
N GLU A 432 -2.01 -5.87 -18.99
CA GLU A 432 -1.79 -6.60 -17.74
C GLU A 432 -0.82 -7.80 -17.87
N PRO A 433 -0.04 -8.13 -16.81
CA PRO A 433 0.83 -9.30 -16.80
C PRO A 433 0.03 -10.61 -16.79
N ARG A 434 0.67 -11.72 -17.16
CA ARG A 434 -0.02 -12.96 -17.57
C ARG A 434 0.35 -14.18 -16.73
N VAL A 435 1.50 -14.17 -16.07
CA VAL A 435 2.11 -15.38 -15.49
C VAL A 435 2.14 -15.26 -13.95
N SER A 436 1.13 -15.79 -13.28
CA SER A 436 0.93 -15.68 -11.83
C SER A 436 1.23 -17.01 -11.11
N VAL A 437 2.46 -17.50 -11.22
CA VAL A 437 2.86 -18.79 -10.62
C VAL A 437 2.88 -18.71 -9.08
N PRO A 438 2.16 -19.58 -8.37
CA PRO A 438 2.21 -19.64 -6.91
C PRO A 438 3.64 -19.79 -6.36
N TRP A 439 3.90 -19.14 -5.23
CA TRP A 439 5.23 -19.05 -4.63
C TRP A 439 5.87 -20.42 -4.38
N GLU A 440 5.09 -21.40 -3.96
CA GLU A 440 5.54 -22.76 -3.68
C GLU A 440 6.08 -23.44 -4.96
N LYS A 441 5.44 -23.21 -6.11
CA LYS A 441 5.92 -23.71 -7.41
C LYS A 441 7.14 -22.91 -7.88
N MET A 442 7.05 -21.59 -7.85
CA MET A 442 8.11 -20.70 -8.33
C MET A 442 9.42 -20.87 -7.53
N SER A 443 9.33 -21.04 -6.21
CA SER A 443 10.50 -21.24 -5.34
C SER A 443 11.23 -22.54 -5.64
N VAL A 444 10.52 -23.63 -5.93
CA VAL A 444 11.10 -24.92 -6.35
C VAL A 444 11.83 -24.77 -7.68
N LEU A 445 11.20 -24.13 -8.68
CA LEU A 445 11.83 -23.90 -10.00
C LEU A 445 13.11 -23.06 -9.86
N ARG A 446 13.08 -21.98 -9.07
CA ARG A 446 14.25 -21.14 -8.81
C ARG A 446 15.36 -21.89 -8.06
N ALA A 447 15.01 -22.72 -7.08
CA ALA A 447 15.98 -23.53 -6.35
C ALA A 447 16.66 -24.56 -7.25
N GLN A 448 15.88 -25.27 -8.08
CA GLN A 448 16.39 -26.23 -9.06
C GLN A 448 17.27 -25.54 -10.13
N ALA A 449 16.90 -24.34 -10.57
CA ALA A 449 17.71 -23.58 -11.51
C ALA A 449 19.06 -23.17 -10.92
N ARG A 450 19.08 -22.75 -9.64
CA ARG A 450 20.30 -22.34 -8.93
C ARG A 450 21.23 -23.50 -8.56
N SER A 451 20.70 -24.71 -8.42
CA SER A 451 21.52 -25.90 -8.09
C SER A 451 22.30 -26.44 -9.29
N GLN A 452 21.99 -25.99 -10.51
CA GLN A 452 22.74 -26.37 -11.71
C GLN A 452 24.07 -25.62 -11.77
N ALA A 453 25.17 -26.35 -11.59
CA ALA A 453 26.52 -25.78 -11.71
C ALA A 453 26.86 -25.49 -13.18
N PRO A 454 27.60 -24.40 -13.47
CA PRO A 454 28.14 -24.19 -14.80
C PRO A 454 29.19 -25.27 -15.15
N PRO A 455 29.30 -25.68 -16.41
CA PRO A 455 30.33 -26.63 -16.84
C PRO A 455 31.74 -26.02 -16.71
N PRO A 456 32.81 -26.84 -16.62
CA PRO A 456 34.19 -26.36 -16.76
C PRO A 456 34.42 -25.69 -18.11
N SER A 457 35.31 -24.69 -18.17
CA SER A 457 35.56 -23.91 -19.40
C SER A 457 36.11 -24.75 -20.57
N GLU A 458 36.80 -25.85 -20.29
CA GLU A 458 37.35 -26.76 -21.31
C GLU A 458 36.27 -27.54 -22.09
N GLY A 459 35.06 -27.66 -21.52
CA GLY A 459 33.94 -28.38 -22.13
C GLY A 459 32.94 -27.48 -22.87
N LEU A 460 33.28 -26.21 -23.11
CA LEU A 460 32.37 -25.24 -23.71
C LEU A 460 32.37 -25.28 -25.24
N THR A 461 31.18 -25.15 -25.82
CA THR A 461 30.98 -24.96 -27.25
C THR A 461 30.61 -23.49 -27.52
N ASN A 462 31.42 -22.81 -28.33
CA ASN A 462 31.22 -21.43 -28.74
C ASN A 462 30.50 -21.34 -30.09
N GLY A 463 29.28 -21.86 -30.12
CA GLY A 463 28.44 -21.90 -31.31
C GLY A 463 27.08 -22.51 -31.00
N TRP A 464 26.04 -22.01 -31.67
CA TRP A 464 24.67 -22.51 -31.52
C TRP A 464 24.48 -23.87 -32.19
N SER A 465 23.54 -24.69 -31.69
CA SER A 465 23.19 -25.96 -32.35
C SER A 465 22.72 -25.71 -33.80
N SER A 466 23.23 -26.49 -34.76
CA SER A 466 23.00 -26.25 -36.20
C SER A 466 21.58 -26.57 -36.68
N ASP A 467 20.84 -27.39 -35.94
CA ASP A 467 19.51 -27.90 -36.29
C ASP A 467 18.39 -27.28 -35.43
N ARG A 468 18.67 -26.17 -34.74
CA ARG A 468 17.70 -25.47 -33.87
C ARG A 468 16.36 -25.20 -34.53
N SER A 469 16.33 -24.78 -35.79
CA SER A 469 15.09 -24.52 -36.52
C SER A 469 14.14 -25.72 -36.55
N LYS A 470 14.65 -26.95 -36.52
CA LYS A 470 13.84 -28.18 -36.50
C LYS A 470 13.15 -28.41 -35.15
N GLY A 471 13.70 -27.85 -34.08
CA GLY A 471 13.13 -27.95 -32.73
C GLY A 471 11.94 -27.02 -32.48
N TRP A 472 11.61 -26.14 -33.43
CA TRP A 472 10.50 -25.20 -33.34
C TRP A 472 9.37 -25.60 -34.29
N ALA A 473 8.19 -25.86 -33.73
CA ALA A 473 6.99 -26.10 -34.52
C ALA A 473 6.53 -24.80 -35.23
N PRO A 474 5.89 -24.89 -36.41
CA PRO A 474 5.43 -23.70 -37.14
C PRO A 474 4.43 -22.88 -36.31
N ILE A 475 4.67 -21.57 -36.21
CA ILE A 475 3.73 -20.64 -35.56
C ILE A 475 2.55 -20.23 -36.47
N GLU A 476 2.51 -20.75 -37.70
CA GLU A 476 1.45 -20.49 -38.68
C GLU A 476 0.75 -21.77 -39.14
N PRO A 477 -0.60 -21.76 -39.27
CA PRO A 477 -1.49 -20.63 -38.96
C PRO A 477 -1.63 -20.38 -37.44
N ALA A 478 -2.12 -19.22 -37.03
CA ALA A 478 -2.22 -18.84 -35.61
C ALA A 478 -3.30 -19.58 -34.80
N ASP A 479 -4.05 -20.51 -35.40
CA ASP A 479 -5.18 -21.24 -34.80
C ASP A 479 -4.99 -22.77 -34.76
N GLN A 480 -3.74 -23.24 -34.77
CA GLN A 480 -3.42 -24.67 -34.73
C GLN A 480 -3.81 -25.37 -33.42
N THR A 481 -3.89 -24.64 -32.30
CA THR A 481 -4.14 -25.22 -30.97
C THR A 481 -5.47 -24.77 -30.38
N THR A 482 -6.21 -25.71 -29.81
CA THR A 482 -7.55 -25.49 -29.23
C THR A 482 -7.52 -25.28 -27.71
N GLU A 483 -6.58 -25.92 -27.03
CA GLU A 483 -6.40 -25.79 -25.58
C GLU A 483 -5.60 -24.54 -25.21
N THR A 484 -5.90 -23.96 -24.06
CA THR A 484 -5.22 -22.77 -23.52
C THR A 484 -4.93 -22.95 -22.04
N MET A 485 -3.80 -22.43 -21.60
CA MET A 485 -3.44 -22.33 -20.19
C MET A 485 -3.97 -21.07 -19.50
N PHE A 486 -4.56 -20.14 -20.25
CA PHE A 486 -5.06 -18.89 -19.69
C PHE A 486 -6.49 -19.03 -19.21
N THR A 487 -6.75 -18.51 -18.01
CA THR A 487 -8.08 -18.28 -17.47
C THR A 487 -8.38 -16.79 -17.50
N ASP A 488 -9.49 -16.37 -18.11
CA ASP A 488 -9.94 -14.98 -18.02
C ASP A 488 -10.49 -14.67 -16.62
N SER A 489 -9.86 -13.73 -15.93
CA SER A 489 -10.25 -13.23 -14.60
C SER A 489 -10.35 -11.70 -14.62
N SER A 490 -10.82 -11.15 -15.74
CA SER A 490 -11.11 -9.72 -15.87
C SER A 490 -12.33 -9.31 -15.05
N PHE A 491 -12.39 -8.02 -14.67
CA PHE A 491 -13.52 -7.38 -14.01
C PHE A 491 -13.87 -7.91 -12.61
N VAL A 492 -12.94 -8.59 -11.94
CA VAL A 492 -13.09 -9.14 -10.59
C VAL A 492 -11.87 -8.79 -9.74
N ASN A 493 -12.00 -8.87 -8.42
CA ASN A 493 -10.85 -8.70 -7.55
C ASN A 493 -9.95 -9.93 -7.64
N ILE A 494 -8.70 -9.73 -8.05
CA ILE A 494 -7.73 -10.81 -8.30
C ILE A 494 -6.74 -11.02 -7.16
N PHE A 495 -6.79 -10.17 -6.12
CA PHE A 495 -5.71 -10.10 -5.13
C PHE A 495 -5.55 -11.42 -4.37
N ASP A 496 -6.62 -11.92 -3.74
CA ASP A 496 -6.54 -13.13 -2.92
C ASP A 496 -6.20 -14.39 -3.74
N ARG A 497 -6.73 -14.50 -4.97
CA ARG A 497 -6.60 -15.72 -5.80
C ARG A 497 -5.24 -15.81 -6.48
N TYR A 498 -4.76 -14.70 -7.05
CA TYR A 498 -3.58 -14.69 -7.90
C TYR A 498 -2.42 -13.98 -7.22
N VAL A 499 -2.62 -12.77 -6.73
CA VAL A 499 -1.55 -11.89 -6.22
C VAL A 499 -0.99 -12.38 -4.88
N GLY A 500 -1.87 -12.72 -3.93
CA GLY A 500 -1.48 -13.27 -2.63
C GLY A 500 -0.74 -14.59 -2.77
N ALA A 501 -1.09 -15.42 -3.77
CA ALA A 501 -0.43 -16.70 -4.03
C ALA A 501 1.02 -16.55 -4.49
N LEU A 502 1.42 -15.39 -5.04
CA LEU A 502 2.81 -15.11 -5.45
C LEU A 502 3.77 -14.98 -4.26
N CYS A 503 3.23 -14.80 -3.06
CA CYS A 503 4.01 -14.48 -1.87
C CYS A 503 4.27 -15.70 -0.97
N PRO A 504 5.36 -15.67 -0.18
CA PRO A 504 5.61 -16.69 0.84
C PRO A 504 4.43 -16.85 1.82
N HIS A 505 4.23 -18.04 2.38
CA HIS A 505 3.15 -18.30 3.35
C HIS A 505 3.17 -17.36 4.57
N SER A 506 4.35 -16.94 5.01
CA SER A 506 4.55 -16.02 6.14
C SER A 506 4.27 -14.55 5.81
N SER A 507 4.04 -14.23 4.54
CA SER A 507 3.83 -12.86 4.08
C SER A 507 2.53 -12.27 4.63
N LYS A 508 2.47 -10.94 4.77
CA LYS A 508 1.25 -10.25 5.21
C LYS A 508 0.15 -10.33 4.15
N ALA A 509 0.50 -10.33 2.87
CA ALA A 509 -0.45 -10.49 1.77
C ALA A 509 -1.25 -11.80 1.84
N ARG A 510 -0.69 -12.88 2.38
CA ARG A 510 -1.40 -14.17 2.59
C ARG A 510 -2.05 -14.31 3.96
N SER A 511 -1.41 -13.77 5.00
CA SER A 511 -1.82 -14.01 6.39
C SER A 511 -2.82 -12.98 6.92
N ARG A 512 -2.98 -11.83 6.26
CA ARG A 512 -3.84 -10.73 6.74
C ARG A 512 -4.79 -10.25 5.64
N ARG A 513 -6.04 -10.02 6.02
CA ARG A 513 -7.05 -9.36 5.19
C ARG A 513 -7.39 -8.02 5.78
N MET A 514 -7.28 -6.97 4.98
CA MET A 514 -7.55 -5.59 5.39
C MET A 514 -8.96 -5.21 4.95
N TRP A 515 -9.86 -5.09 5.92
CA TRP A 515 -11.24 -4.63 5.69
C TRP A 515 -11.38 -3.12 5.88
N ASP A 516 -10.55 -2.54 6.75
CA ASP A 516 -10.51 -1.09 6.95
C ASP A 516 -9.88 -0.43 5.72
N ARG A 517 -10.72 0.35 5.02
CA ARG A 517 -10.33 1.21 3.91
C ARG A 517 -10.36 2.68 4.33
N HIS A 518 -10.85 3.01 5.52
CA HIS A 518 -10.94 4.37 5.99
C HIS A 518 -9.57 4.90 6.45
N HIS A 519 -8.74 4.06 7.07
CA HIS A 519 -7.41 4.45 7.52
C HIS A 519 -6.29 3.83 6.69
N ILE A 520 -5.16 4.54 6.58
CA ILE A 520 -3.96 4.01 5.96
C ILE A 520 -3.32 2.90 6.81
N CYS A 521 -2.84 1.85 6.14
CA CYS A 521 -2.10 0.79 6.82
C CYS A 521 -0.65 1.21 7.11
N ILE A 522 -0.39 1.85 8.26
CA ILE A 522 0.97 2.23 8.67
C ILE A 522 1.93 1.03 8.68
N GLY A 523 1.46 -0.13 9.14
CA GLY A 523 2.25 -1.36 9.15
C GLY A 523 2.60 -1.92 7.77
N CYS A 524 1.92 -1.47 6.71
CA CYS A 524 2.21 -1.78 5.31
C CYS A 524 3.20 -0.78 4.71
N ILE A 525 3.17 0.48 5.17
CA ILE A 525 4.00 1.59 4.67
C ILE A 525 5.41 1.59 5.32
N ARG A 526 5.48 1.25 6.61
CA ARG A 526 6.72 1.29 7.42
C ARG A 526 7.96 0.63 6.79
N PRO A 527 7.87 -0.53 6.10
CA PRO A 527 9.06 -1.17 5.52
C PRO A 527 9.73 -0.38 4.39
N HIS A 528 9.06 0.59 3.77
CA HIS A 528 9.54 1.27 2.57
C HIS A 528 9.43 2.78 2.61
N SER A 529 9.11 3.38 3.76
CA SER A 529 8.92 4.84 3.86
C SER A 529 9.59 5.43 5.09
N MET A 530 10.04 6.67 4.95
CA MET A 530 10.45 7.55 6.03
C MET A 530 9.36 8.61 6.22
N GLY A 531 8.52 8.43 7.24
CA GLY A 531 7.28 9.20 7.33
C GLY A 531 6.38 8.91 6.12
N GLN A 532 5.86 9.97 5.50
CA GLN A 532 4.98 9.87 4.32
C GLN A 532 5.74 9.64 2.99
N PHE A 533 7.07 9.60 3.02
CA PHE A 533 7.90 9.65 1.82
C PHE A 533 8.54 8.27 1.57
N PRO A 534 8.33 7.66 0.38
CA PRO A 534 8.95 6.38 0.06
C PRO A 534 10.48 6.46 0.16
N SER A 535 11.11 5.66 1.00
CA SER A 535 12.57 5.58 1.15
C SER A 535 13.20 4.48 0.31
N ASN A 536 12.42 3.44 -0.03
CA ASN A 536 12.90 2.34 -0.86
C ASN A 536 11.84 1.98 -1.91
N TRP A 537 12.07 2.40 -3.15
CA TRP A 537 11.13 2.19 -4.26
C TRP A 537 10.91 0.70 -4.61
N THR A 538 11.97 -0.11 -4.55
CA THR A 538 11.88 -1.56 -4.80
C THR A 538 10.97 -2.25 -3.79
N VAL A 539 11.06 -1.86 -2.51
CA VAL A 539 10.17 -2.38 -1.46
C VAL A 539 8.79 -1.73 -1.55
N ALA A 540 8.66 -0.46 -1.94
CA ALA A 540 7.36 0.19 -2.11
C ALA A 540 6.49 -0.49 -3.19
N THR A 541 7.12 -1.10 -4.20
CA THR A 541 6.45 -1.88 -5.25
C THR A 541 6.33 -3.39 -4.93
N ASP A 542 6.84 -3.86 -3.78
CA ASP A 542 6.66 -5.24 -3.33
C ASP A 542 5.28 -5.45 -2.69
N ILE A 543 4.48 -6.30 -3.30
CA ILE A 543 3.10 -6.61 -2.89
C ILE A 543 3.04 -7.44 -1.59
N CYS A 544 4.10 -8.19 -1.24
CA CYS A 544 4.00 -9.25 -0.24
C CYS A 544 3.84 -8.78 1.21
N HIS A 545 4.31 -7.58 1.56
CA HIS A 545 4.06 -6.98 2.88
C HIS A 545 2.87 -6.01 2.90
N GLN A 546 2.13 -5.85 1.79
CA GLN A 546 1.11 -4.81 1.60
C GLN A 546 -0.30 -5.39 1.30
N PRO A 547 -0.96 -6.06 2.26
CA PRO A 547 -2.29 -6.66 2.06
C PRO A 547 -3.40 -5.63 1.79
N ASP A 548 -3.19 -4.36 2.10
CA ASP A 548 -4.16 -3.29 1.84
C ASP A 548 -4.26 -2.94 0.35
N LEU A 549 -3.22 -3.21 -0.45
CA LEU A 549 -3.24 -2.95 -1.91
C LEU A 549 -4.38 -3.67 -2.64
N ALA A 550 -4.93 -4.73 -2.05
CA ALA A 550 -6.14 -5.41 -2.53
C ALA A 550 -7.33 -4.48 -2.84
N SER A 551 -7.35 -3.28 -2.25
CA SER A 551 -8.40 -2.26 -2.47
C SER A 551 -7.88 -0.93 -3.06
N PHE A 552 -6.59 -0.82 -3.39
CA PHE A 552 -5.95 0.47 -3.69
C PHE A 552 -5.26 0.55 -5.07
N HIS A 553 -5.52 -0.42 -5.97
CA HIS A 553 -5.02 -0.40 -7.35
C HIS A 553 -6.01 -1.09 -8.30
N GLY A 554 -6.29 -0.49 -9.45
CA GLY A 554 -7.24 -0.96 -10.47
C GLY A 554 -6.93 -2.36 -10.98
N PHE A 555 -5.65 -2.64 -11.25
CA PHE A 555 -5.19 -3.99 -11.59
C PHE A 555 -5.63 -5.07 -10.59
N PHE A 556 -5.60 -4.78 -9.28
CA PHE A 556 -6.00 -5.76 -8.26
C PHE A 556 -7.51 -5.81 -8.03
N VAL A 557 -8.17 -4.65 -8.08
CA VAL A 557 -9.59 -4.52 -7.75
C VAL A 557 -10.47 -5.05 -8.87
N SER A 558 -10.14 -4.75 -10.13
CA SER A 558 -10.94 -5.09 -11.31
C SER A 558 -10.16 -4.80 -12.60
N PRO A 559 -9.21 -5.67 -13.01
CA PRO A 559 -8.41 -5.46 -14.22
C PRO A 559 -9.27 -5.57 -15.48
N ALA A 560 -8.80 -4.97 -16.58
CA ALA A 560 -9.57 -4.82 -17.80
C ALA A 560 -9.45 -6.02 -18.76
N SER A 561 -8.27 -6.64 -18.84
CA SER A 561 -7.95 -7.72 -19.78
C SER A 561 -6.99 -8.77 -19.16
N PHE A 562 -7.35 -9.29 -18.00
CA PHE A 562 -6.52 -10.21 -17.24
C PHE A 562 -6.84 -11.68 -17.53
N LYS A 563 -6.28 -12.23 -18.60
CA LYS A 563 -6.17 -13.68 -18.77
C LYS A 563 -4.83 -14.16 -18.18
N VAL A 564 -4.89 -15.13 -17.29
CA VAL A 564 -3.76 -15.46 -16.41
C VAL A 564 -3.54 -16.97 -16.35
N THR A 565 -2.27 -17.37 -16.28
CA THR A 565 -1.86 -18.75 -15.97
C THR A 565 -1.20 -18.81 -14.59
N GLN A 566 -1.34 -19.95 -13.89
CA GLN A 566 -0.64 -20.23 -12.63
C GLN A 566 0.51 -21.23 -12.81
N ASP A 567 0.84 -21.57 -14.06
CA ASP A 567 2.02 -22.34 -14.42
C ASP A 567 3.03 -21.44 -15.16
N LEU A 568 4.31 -21.79 -15.07
CA LEU A 568 5.36 -20.99 -15.70
C LEU A 568 5.22 -21.08 -17.23
N ALA A 569 5.14 -19.91 -17.88
CA ALA A 569 4.95 -19.80 -19.33
C ALA A 569 5.84 -18.69 -19.92
N PRO A 570 6.43 -18.89 -21.12
CA PRO A 570 7.41 -17.97 -21.71
C PRO A 570 6.75 -16.78 -22.41
N VAL A 571 6.12 -15.90 -21.62
CA VAL A 571 5.39 -14.73 -22.12
C VAL A 571 6.24 -13.47 -21.96
N PHE A 572 6.53 -12.79 -23.08
CA PHE A 572 7.22 -11.51 -23.10
C PHE A 572 6.22 -10.36 -22.92
N SER A 573 6.36 -9.59 -21.85
CA SER A 573 5.46 -8.48 -21.49
C SER A 573 6.23 -7.16 -21.39
N GLN A 574 5.59 -6.07 -21.81
CA GLN A 574 6.20 -4.72 -21.79
C GLN A 574 6.40 -4.18 -20.36
N SER A 575 5.64 -4.72 -19.40
CA SER A 575 5.75 -4.44 -17.98
C SER A 575 5.21 -5.60 -17.15
N THR A 576 5.58 -5.64 -15.87
CA THR A 576 5.06 -6.64 -14.92
C THR A 576 4.94 -6.06 -13.51
N ILE A 577 4.45 -6.84 -12.56
CA ILE A 577 4.40 -6.49 -11.13
C ILE A 577 5.26 -7.48 -10.34
N SER A 578 5.76 -7.06 -9.17
CA SER A 578 6.53 -7.94 -8.27
C SER A 578 5.85 -9.30 -8.08
N GLY A 579 6.59 -10.38 -8.29
CA GLY A 579 6.12 -11.76 -8.13
C GLY A 579 5.59 -12.43 -9.41
N PHE A 580 5.18 -11.68 -10.43
CA PHE A 580 4.77 -12.27 -11.72
C PHE A 580 5.98 -12.81 -12.49
N GLY A 581 5.75 -13.87 -13.28
CA GLY A 581 6.75 -14.62 -14.03
C GLY A 581 6.93 -14.20 -15.49
N ASP A 582 6.29 -13.11 -15.92
CA ASP A 582 6.44 -12.54 -17.25
C ASP A 582 7.91 -12.09 -17.51
N ILE A 583 8.36 -12.22 -18.76
CA ILE A 583 9.69 -11.80 -19.21
C ILE A 583 9.61 -10.35 -19.69
N ILE A 584 10.28 -9.43 -18.99
CA ILE A 584 10.21 -8.00 -19.32
C ILE A 584 11.10 -7.69 -20.53
N PHE A 585 10.53 -7.07 -21.56
CA PHE A 585 11.28 -6.55 -22.71
C PHE A 585 11.09 -5.03 -22.89
N PRO A 586 12.00 -4.35 -23.60
CA PRO A 586 11.86 -2.92 -23.87
C PRO A 586 10.59 -2.62 -24.65
N SER A 587 9.73 -1.77 -24.07
CA SER A 587 8.40 -1.52 -24.60
C SER A 587 8.44 -0.86 -25.99
N PRO A 588 7.80 -1.46 -27.01
CA PRO A 588 7.64 -0.85 -28.32
C PRO A 588 6.94 0.51 -28.26
N TRP A 589 6.13 0.77 -27.23
CA TRP A 589 5.48 2.07 -27.00
C TRP A 589 6.49 3.22 -27.03
N ASN A 590 7.62 3.03 -26.36
CA ASN A 590 8.68 4.04 -26.27
C ASN A 590 9.59 4.05 -27.50
N TYR A 591 9.81 2.90 -28.14
CA TYR A 591 10.69 2.81 -29.29
C TYR A 591 10.08 3.42 -30.57
N VAL A 592 8.77 3.23 -30.77
CA VAL A 592 8.03 3.76 -31.94
C VAL A 592 7.33 5.09 -31.67
N ASP A 593 7.71 5.76 -30.58
CA ASP A 593 7.28 7.13 -30.25
C ASP A 593 5.75 7.29 -30.16
N LYS A 594 5.04 6.34 -29.53
CA LYS A 594 3.59 6.49 -29.27
C LYS A 594 3.27 7.75 -28.46
N ILE A 595 4.20 8.13 -27.58
CA ILE A 595 4.28 9.43 -26.91
C ILE A 595 5.74 9.85 -26.94
N LYS A 596 6.01 11.08 -27.38
CA LYS A 596 7.37 11.63 -27.53
C LYS A 596 7.54 12.94 -26.79
N TYR A 597 8.76 13.18 -26.32
CA TYR A 597 9.24 14.49 -25.93
C TYR A 597 9.66 15.26 -27.19
N GLU A 598 8.89 16.29 -27.55
CA GLU A 598 9.12 17.10 -28.74
C GLU A 598 8.75 18.57 -28.45
N PRO A 599 9.58 19.30 -27.66
CA PRO A 599 9.36 20.71 -27.44
C PRO A 599 9.44 21.51 -28.76
N SER A 600 8.64 22.56 -28.86
CA SER A 600 8.53 23.43 -30.04
C SER A 600 8.43 24.90 -29.63
N GLU A 601 8.39 25.83 -30.59
CA GLU A 601 8.14 27.24 -30.28
C GLU A 601 6.74 27.47 -29.65
N GLU A 602 5.75 26.66 -30.00
CA GLU A 602 4.39 26.70 -29.41
C GLU A 602 4.34 26.04 -28.03
N HIS A 603 5.17 25.02 -27.80
CA HIS A 603 5.26 24.26 -26.56
C HIS A 603 6.71 24.19 -26.07
N PRO A 604 7.29 25.31 -25.61
CA PRO A 604 8.67 25.37 -25.19
C PRO A 604 8.88 24.64 -23.87
N ASP A 605 10.01 23.93 -23.74
CA ASP A 605 10.45 23.33 -22.49
C ASP A 605 11.41 24.28 -21.77
N LEU A 606 10.85 25.31 -21.11
CA LEU A 606 11.61 26.34 -20.39
C LEU A 606 12.43 25.77 -19.22
N ASP A 607 13.38 26.54 -18.69
CA ASP A 607 14.14 26.11 -17.51
C ASP A 607 13.21 25.88 -16.30
N TYR A 608 13.58 24.94 -15.43
CA TYR A 608 12.76 24.48 -14.30
C TYR A 608 12.08 25.59 -13.48
N VAL A 609 12.80 26.69 -13.20
CA VAL A 609 12.29 27.79 -12.37
C VAL A 609 11.37 28.74 -13.13
N GLU A 610 11.45 28.76 -14.46
CA GLU A 610 10.62 29.58 -15.36
C GLU A 610 9.28 28.92 -15.64
N LYS A 611 9.17 27.59 -15.43
CA LYS A 611 7.92 26.84 -15.52
C LYS A 611 6.90 27.27 -14.46
N GLU A 612 5.62 27.07 -14.78
CA GLU A 612 4.53 27.25 -13.82
C GLU A 612 4.73 26.36 -12.60
N ASN A 613 4.79 26.96 -11.41
CA ASN A 613 4.89 26.26 -10.13
C ASN A 613 3.57 25.56 -9.79
N ARG A 614 3.29 24.46 -10.49
CA ARG A 614 2.01 23.76 -10.47
C ARG A 614 2.24 22.27 -10.71
N LEU A 615 1.56 21.44 -9.94
CA LEU A 615 1.44 20.02 -10.22
C LEU A 615 0.37 19.79 -11.29
N PHE A 616 0.74 19.11 -12.37
CA PHE A 616 -0.17 18.84 -13.47
C PHE A 616 -0.37 17.35 -13.72
N TRP A 617 -1.63 16.96 -13.87
CA TRP A 617 -2.03 15.65 -14.34
C TRP A 617 -3.35 15.72 -15.12
N ILE A 618 -3.38 15.10 -16.29
CA ILE A 618 -4.62 14.81 -16.98
C ILE A 618 -4.55 13.45 -17.67
N GLY A 619 -5.62 12.66 -17.56
CA GLY A 619 -5.64 11.33 -18.14
C GLY A 619 -6.99 10.62 -18.05
N GLY A 620 -7.13 9.54 -18.81
CA GLY A 620 -8.32 8.70 -18.75
C GLY A 620 -8.33 7.75 -17.54
N THR A 621 -9.53 7.30 -17.18
CA THR A 621 -9.81 6.29 -16.14
C THR A 621 -9.51 4.86 -16.64
N SER A 622 -8.34 4.64 -17.25
CA SER A 622 -8.01 3.40 -17.97
C SER A 622 -7.49 2.24 -17.10
N GLU A 623 -7.24 2.47 -15.81
CA GLU A 623 -6.48 1.57 -14.91
C GLU A 623 -7.16 0.22 -14.63
N GLY A 624 -8.48 0.21 -14.61
CA GLY A 624 -9.30 -0.98 -14.40
C GLY A 624 -10.72 -0.68 -14.84
N VAL A 625 -11.59 -1.68 -14.76
CA VAL A 625 -13.01 -1.50 -15.11
C VAL A 625 -13.87 -1.42 -13.86
N SER A 626 -14.60 -0.32 -13.72
CA SER A 626 -15.58 -0.18 -12.65
C SER A 626 -16.98 -0.56 -13.10
N ARG A 627 -17.75 -1.15 -12.19
CA ARG A 627 -19.16 -1.45 -12.41
C ARG A 627 -20.03 -0.83 -11.32
N ASP A 628 -19.66 -1.10 -10.07
CA ASP A 628 -20.43 -0.75 -8.87
C ASP A 628 -19.47 -0.26 -7.76
N GLY A 629 -18.66 0.76 -8.06
CA GLY A 629 -17.83 1.44 -7.05
C GLY A 629 -16.37 0.98 -6.92
N GLN A 630 -15.89 0.09 -7.79
CA GLN A 630 -14.47 -0.31 -7.83
C GLN A 630 -13.53 0.89 -8.06
N TRP A 631 -13.98 1.90 -8.82
CA TRP A 631 -13.25 3.14 -9.09
C TRP A 631 -12.81 3.89 -7.82
N GLN A 632 -13.50 3.70 -6.69
CA GLN A 632 -13.17 4.35 -5.42
C GLN A 632 -11.77 3.98 -4.90
N GLY A 633 -11.26 2.82 -5.31
CA GLY A 633 -9.93 2.32 -4.97
C GLY A 633 -8.84 2.66 -5.99
N MET A 634 -9.19 3.19 -7.17
CA MET A 634 -8.25 3.37 -8.28
C MET A 634 -7.42 4.66 -8.16
N PRO A 635 -6.07 4.57 -8.11
CA PRO A 635 -5.13 5.69 -8.00
C PRO A 635 -5.47 6.95 -8.81
N ARG A 636 -5.85 6.83 -10.09
CA ARG A 636 -6.14 8.02 -10.93
C ARG A 636 -7.38 8.78 -10.46
N GLN A 637 -8.45 8.06 -10.15
CA GLN A 637 -9.67 8.61 -9.59
C GLN A 637 -9.41 9.16 -8.18
N ARG A 638 -8.64 8.44 -7.36
CA ARG A 638 -8.26 8.86 -6.00
C ARG A 638 -7.44 10.13 -6.01
N LEU A 639 -6.49 10.28 -6.95
CA LEU A 639 -5.72 11.50 -7.13
C LEU A 639 -6.62 12.69 -7.48
N THR A 640 -7.56 12.47 -8.41
CA THR A 640 -8.51 13.52 -8.85
C THR A 640 -9.42 13.94 -7.70
N HIS A 641 -9.98 12.98 -6.96
CA HIS A 641 -10.80 13.27 -5.78
C HIS A 641 -9.99 13.93 -4.66
N LEU A 642 -8.75 13.47 -4.40
CA LEU A 642 -7.86 14.05 -3.39
C LEU A 642 -7.62 15.55 -3.60
N VAL A 643 -7.47 15.96 -4.86
CA VAL A 643 -7.20 17.36 -5.22
C VAL A 643 -8.47 18.20 -5.32
N ASN A 644 -9.53 17.66 -5.92
CA ASN A 644 -10.69 18.47 -6.29
C ASN A 644 -11.85 18.39 -5.30
N ASN A 645 -12.09 17.23 -4.66
CA ASN A 645 -13.35 16.95 -3.95
C ASN A 645 -13.16 16.23 -2.59
N ASN A 646 -12.01 16.39 -1.95
CA ASN A 646 -11.71 15.73 -0.68
C ASN A 646 -12.38 16.40 0.55
N THR A 647 -13.71 16.39 0.60
CA THR A 647 -14.49 17.19 1.56
C THR A 647 -14.61 16.54 2.95
N TYR A 648 -14.67 15.21 3.03
CA TYR A 648 -14.98 14.50 4.29
C TYR A 648 -13.76 13.95 5.03
N ASN A 649 -12.59 13.95 4.43
CA ASN A 649 -11.37 13.46 5.04
C ASN A 649 -10.46 14.61 5.49
N LYS A 650 -9.57 14.31 6.42
CA LYS A 650 -8.45 15.17 6.79
C LYS A 650 -7.18 14.66 6.11
N VAL A 651 -6.25 15.56 5.88
CA VAL A 651 -4.91 15.27 5.36
C VAL A 651 -3.87 15.74 6.36
N SER A 652 -2.73 15.06 6.37
CA SER A 652 -1.56 15.49 7.15
C SER A 652 -0.51 16.07 6.21
N VAL A 653 -0.08 17.31 6.48
CA VAL A 653 0.95 18.01 5.69
C VAL A 653 2.14 18.33 6.60
N LEU A 654 3.35 17.94 6.19
CA LEU A 654 4.58 18.26 6.94
C LEU A 654 4.99 19.70 6.63
N LEU A 655 4.93 20.57 7.64
CA LEU A 655 5.23 22.00 7.51
C LEU A 655 6.26 22.43 8.55
N PRO A 656 6.92 23.59 8.37
CA PRO A 656 7.84 24.11 9.38
C PRO A 656 7.09 24.38 10.68
N ALA A 657 7.73 24.06 11.80
CA ALA A 657 7.23 24.32 13.14
C ALA A 657 7.81 25.63 13.70
N ASP A 658 7.36 26.06 14.88
CA ASP A 658 7.72 27.35 15.49
C ASP A 658 9.23 27.50 15.71
N ASN A 659 9.93 26.39 16.00
CA ASN A 659 11.38 26.41 16.15
C ASN A 659 12.05 26.37 14.77
N PRO A 660 12.98 27.29 14.46
CA PRO A 660 13.71 27.31 13.19
C PRO A 660 14.36 25.96 12.88
N GLY A 661 14.22 25.51 11.63
CA GLY A 661 14.79 24.24 11.16
C GLY A 661 14.07 22.98 11.66
N THR A 662 12.91 23.13 12.31
CA THR A 662 12.10 21.99 12.74
C THR A 662 10.80 21.86 11.94
N TYR A 663 10.30 20.64 11.81
CA TYR A 663 9.09 20.32 11.05
C TYR A 663 8.10 19.53 11.89
N SER A 664 6.81 19.80 11.69
CA SER A 664 5.71 19.07 12.32
C SER A 664 4.55 18.84 11.35
N TYR A 665 3.82 17.75 11.57
CA TYR A 665 2.63 17.45 10.77
C TYR A 665 1.45 18.30 11.23
N GLN A 666 0.89 19.07 10.32
CA GLN A 666 -0.37 19.78 10.52
C GLN A 666 -1.52 18.96 9.94
N ILE A 667 -2.59 18.82 10.73
CA ILE A 667 -3.81 18.12 10.31
C ILE A 667 -4.78 19.16 9.76
N LEU A 668 -5.12 19.02 8.49
CA LEU A 668 -5.93 19.97 7.75
C LEU A 668 -7.15 19.28 7.16
N ASP A 669 -8.23 20.02 6.96
CA ASP A 669 -9.36 19.55 6.15
C ASP A 669 -8.88 19.27 4.71
N GLY A 670 -9.52 18.33 4.01
CA GLY A 670 -8.95 17.78 2.79
C GLY A 670 -8.73 18.75 1.63
N LEU A 671 -9.49 19.87 1.55
CA LEU A 671 -9.32 20.93 0.54
C LEU A 671 -8.41 22.09 1.00
N ALA A 672 -8.07 22.15 2.29
CA ALA A 672 -7.23 23.21 2.83
C ALA A 672 -5.82 23.32 2.21
N PRO A 673 -5.16 22.26 1.71
CA PRO A 673 -3.90 22.42 0.97
C PRO A 673 -4.00 23.38 -0.22
N THR A 674 -5.08 23.31 -0.99
CA THR A 674 -5.31 24.23 -2.11
C THR A 674 -5.85 25.57 -1.61
N GLU A 675 -6.89 25.56 -0.78
CA GLU A 675 -7.64 26.77 -0.40
C GLU A 675 -6.91 27.66 0.63
N LYS A 676 -6.16 27.05 1.56
CA LYS A 676 -5.52 27.75 2.67
C LYS A 676 -4.00 27.85 2.50
N LEU A 677 -3.34 26.78 2.03
CA LEU A 677 -1.88 26.78 1.82
C LEU A 677 -1.46 27.31 0.45
N GLY A 678 -2.40 27.45 -0.51
CA GLY A 678 -2.10 27.94 -1.84
C GLY A 678 -1.29 26.96 -2.70
N LEU A 679 -1.30 25.66 -2.37
CA LEU A 679 -0.61 24.64 -3.16
C LEU A 679 -1.34 24.43 -4.49
N ASN A 680 -0.65 24.75 -5.59
CA ASN A 680 -1.25 24.76 -6.92
C ASN A 680 -1.16 23.38 -7.58
N ALA A 681 -2.31 22.73 -7.75
CA ALA A 681 -2.43 21.44 -8.44
C ALA A 681 -3.62 21.47 -9.41
N SER A 682 -3.39 20.99 -10.64
CA SER A 682 -4.39 20.84 -11.69
C SER A 682 -4.44 19.37 -12.10
N VAL A 683 -5.44 18.67 -11.60
CA VAL A 683 -5.62 17.22 -11.78
C VAL A 683 -7.00 16.95 -12.32
N HIS A 684 -7.08 16.35 -13.52
CA HIS A 684 -8.35 16.11 -14.18
C HIS A 684 -8.43 14.73 -14.83
N VAL A 685 -9.59 14.08 -14.73
CA VAL A 685 -9.92 12.97 -15.63
C VAL A 685 -10.50 13.50 -16.94
N THR A 686 -10.17 12.86 -18.06
CA THR A 686 -10.65 13.29 -19.37
C THR A 686 -12.13 12.94 -19.59
N ASP A 687 -12.87 13.79 -20.32
CA ASP A 687 -14.20 13.45 -20.86
C ASP A 687 -14.08 12.65 -22.18
N PRO A 688 -14.87 11.58 -22.39
CA PRO A 688 -15.74 10.91 -21.42
C PRO A 688 -14.95 10.05 -20.42
N ILE A 689 -15.56 9.75 -19.26
CA ILE A 689 -15.08 8.69 -18.36
C ILE A 689 -15.11 7.36 -19.12
N VAL A 690 -14.01 6.60 -19.08
CA VAL A 690 -13.86 5.31 -19.75
C VAL A 690 -13.76 4.17 -18.75
N ARG A 691 -13.90 2.91 -19.23
CA ARG A 691 -13.76 1.70 -18.40
C ARG A 691 -14.69 1.72 -17.16
N CYS A 692 -15.89 2.26 -17.33
CA CYS A 692 -16.97 2.22 -16.36
C CYS A 692 -18.18 1.50 -16.99
N ARG A 693 -19.09 1.01 -16.16
CA ARG A 693 -20.34 0.38 -16.64
C ARG A 693 -21.55 1.15 -16.13
N LYS A 694 -22.01 0.86 -14.91
CA LYS A 694 -23.19 1.53 -14.34
C LYS A 694 -22.85 2.83 -13.62
N ASP A 695 -21.59 3.03 -13.26
CA ASP A 695 -21.07 4.09 -12.41
C ASP A 695 -20.27 5.16 -13.18
N CYS A 696 -20.53 5.32 -14.48
CA CYS A 696 -19.88 6.35 -15.31
C CYS A 696 -20.32 7.77 -14.92
N GLU A 697 -21.63 7.99 -14.81
CA GLU A 697 -22.19 9.28 -14.43
C GLU A 697 -21.85 9.64 -12.99
N ASP A 698 -21.86 8.65 -12.09
CA ASP A 698 -21.40 8.82 -10.72
C ASP A 698 -19.94 9.31 -10.66
N GLN A 699 -19.04 8.68 -11.44
CA GLN A 699 -17.65 9.13 -11.55
C GLN A 699 -17.54 10.53 -12.15
N LYS A 700 -18.31 10.84 -13.20
CA LYS A 700 -18.29 12.17 -13.83
C LYS A 700 -18.74 13.27 -12.87
N GLN A 701 -19.79 13.02 -12.10
CA GLN A 701 -20.30 13.97 -11.10
C GLN A 701 -19.34 14.11 -9.90
N GLU A 702 -18.77 13.01 -9.42
CA GLU A 702 -17.86 13.05 -8.28
C GLU A 702 -16.48 13.63 -8.63
N LEU A 703 -15.93 13.36 -9.81
CA LEU A 703 -14.54 13.73 -10.14
C LEU A 703 -14.44 15.04 -10.92
N GLY A 704 -15.51 15.42 -11.62
CA GLY A 704 -15.45 16.37 -12.71
C GLY A 704 -14.67 15.82 -13.90
N THR A 705 -14.84 16.41 -15.08
CA THR A 705 -14.05 16.05 -16.28
C THR A 705 -13.52 17.29 -16.99
N ALA A 706 -12.41 17.11 -17.70
CA ALA A 706 -11.85 18.14 -18.58
C ALA A 706 -11.65 17.60 -20.01
N GLY A 707 -11.56 18.51 -20.98
CA GLY A 707 -11.18 18.17 -22.35
C GLY A 707 -9.76 17.61 -22.44
N ARG A 708 -9.45 16.87 -23.51
CA ARG A 708 -8.07 16.42 -23.77
C ARG A 708 -7.20 17.63 -24.12
N VAL A 709 -5.93 17.57 -23.73
CA VAL A 709 -4.91 18.56 -24.06
C VAL A 709 -3.85 17.94 -24.97
N ASP A 710 -3.12 18.78 -25.71
CA ASP A 710 -1.92 18.34 -26.41
C ASP A 710 -0.90 17.82 -25.39
N PHE A 711 -0.26 16.68 -25.69
CA PHE A 711 0.75 16.13 -24.81
C PHE A 711 1.95 17.07 -24.62
N GLN A 712 2.35 17.83 -25.65
CA GLN A 712 3.49 18.75 -25.55
C GLN A 712 3.20 19.94 -24.62
N SER A 713 1.93 20.27 -24.34
CA SER A 713 1.58 21.31 -23.36
C SER A 713 2.06 21.01 -21.92
N HIS A 714 2.43 19.76 -21.62
CA HIS A 714 2.93 19.37 -20.30
C HIS A 714 4.22 20.11 -19.92
N TRP A 715 5.05 20.52 -20.88
CA TRP A 715 6.34 21.17 -20.62
C TRP A 715 6.23 22.53 -19.91
N ASN A 716 5.04 23.13 -19.89
CA ASN A 716 4.78 24.37 -19.16
C ASN A 716 4.80 24.21 -17.63
N TYR A 717 4.60 22.99 -17.12
CA TYR A 717 4.40 22.75 -15.69
C TYR A 717 5.65 22.19 -15.01
N ARG A 718 5.94 22.72 -13.82
CA ARG A 718 7.13 22.34 -13.04
C ARG A 718 7.06 20.92 -12.51
N PHE A 719 5.88 20.44 -12.11
CA PHE A 719 5.72 19.09 -11.57
C PHE A 719 4.75 18.27 -12.44
N LEU A 720 5.22 17.15 -12.98
CA LEU A 720 4.42 16.27 -13.84
C LEU A 720 4.10 14.98 -13.12
N PHE A 721 2.81 14.72 -12.88
CA PHE A 721 2.42 13.49 -12.18
C PHE A 721 2.33 12.31 -13.14
N ASP A 722 2.97 11.20 -12.79
CA ASP A 722 2.93 9.93 -13.48
C ASP A 722 2.21 8.88 -12.63
N ALA A 723 1.28 8.16 -13.24
CA ALA A 723 0.45 7.14 -12.59
C ALA A 723 0.13 6.02 -13.57
N ASP A 724 0.19 4.79 -13.09
CA ASP A 724 -0.09 3.59 -13.89
C ASP A 724 -1.47 3.63 -14.57
N GLY A 725 -1.54 2.96 -15.72
CA GLY A 725 -2.77 2.69 -16.47
C GLY A 725 -3.23 1.26 -16.21
N ALA A 726 -3.81 0.60 -17.21
CA ALA A 726 -4.08 -0.84 -17.12
C ALA A 726 -2.78 -1.64 -16.98
N GLY A 727 -1.70 -1.11 -17.55
CA GLY A 727 -0.31 -1.51 -17.35
C GLY A 727 0.55 -0.31 -16.93
N PHE A 728 1.81 -0.32 -17.35
CA PHE A 728 2.72 0.82 -17.16
C PHE A 728 2.21 2.14 -17.78
N SER A 729 2.73 3.27 -17.30
CA SER A 729 2.51 4.57 -17.92
C SER A 729 3.54 4.88 -19.02
N GLY A 730 3.06 5.00 -20.26
CA GLY A 730 3.89 5.42 -21.39
C GLY A 730 4.37 6.88 -21.37
N ARG A 731 3.98 7.67 -20.36
CA ARG A 731 4.33 9.10 -20.22
C ARG A 731 5.64 9.34 -19.46
N PHE A 732 6.08 8.37 -18.67
CA PHE A 732 7.19 8.57 -17.73
C PHE A 732 8.52 8.89 -18.41
N LEU A 733 8.89 8.19 -19.49
CA LEU A 733 10.15 8.46 -20.20
C LEU A 733 10.16 9.87 -20.83
N PRO A 734 9.12 10.32 -21.56
CA PRO A 734 9.04 11.71 -22.01
C PRO A 734 9.10 12.74 -20.87
N PHE A 735 8.51 12.44 -19.70
CA PHE A 735 8.61 13.34 -18.54
C PHE A 735 10.03 13.39 -17.96
N LEU A 736 10.76 12.28 -17.96
CA LEU A 736 12.17 12.29 -17.57
C LEU A 736 13.04 13.09 -18.55
N GLN A 737 12.67 13.15 -19.82
CA GLN A 737 13.42 13.88 -20.86
C GLN A 737 13.25 15.41 -20.79
N SER A 738 12.23 15.90 -20.08
CA SER A 738 11.95 17.34 -19.98
C SER A 738 12.67 18.02 -18.83
N HIS A 739 12.62 19.35 -18.81
CA HIS A 739 13.06 20.18 -17.69
C HIS A 739 12.08 20.20 -16.50
N SER A 740 11.03 19.35 -16.51
CA SER A 740 10.04 19.24 -15.43
C SER A 740 10.46 18.16 -14.43
N LEU A 741 9.92 18.23 -13.21
CA LEU A 741 10.16 17.24 -12.16
C LEU A 741 9.05 16.18 -12.12
N PRO A 742 9.33 14.91 -12.48
CA PRO A 742 8.30 13.87 -12.49
C PRO A 742 8.00 13.39 -11.06
N PHE A 743 6.71 13.39 -10.69
CA PHE A 743 6.18 12.77 -9.49
C PHE A 743 5.57 11.43 -9.88
N LYS A 744 6.18 10.31 -9.50
CA LYS A 744 5.76 8.97 -9.96
C LYS A 744 5.07 8.17 -8.87
N THR A 745 3.92 7.60 -9.19
CA THR A 745 3.26 6.56 -8.40
C THR A 745 2.91 5.35 -9.29
N GLY A 746 3.00 4.14 -8.75
CA GLY A 746 2.72 2.91 -9.51
C GLY A 746 3.33 1.65 -8.91
N LEU A 747 2.95 0.51 -9.47
CA LEU A 747 3.43 -0.84 -9.15
C LEU A 747 4.09 -1.53 -10.35
N PHE A 748 3.80 -1.07 -11.57
CA PHE A 748 4.31 -1.69 -12.78
C PHE A 748 5.80 -1.38 -13.00
N ARG A 749 6.57 -2.44 -13.23
CA ARG A 749 8.00 -2.42 -13.51
C ARG A 749 8.26 -2.59 -14.99
N GLN A 750 9.23 -1.83 -15.50
CA GLN A 750 9.67 -1.86 -16.91
C GLN A 750 11.15 -2.23 -17.00
N TRP A 751 11.68 -2.32 -18.22
CA TRP A 751 13.08 -2.71 -18.51
C TRP A 751 14.12 -1.74 -17.90
N PHE A 752 13.74 -0.49 -17.64
CA PHE A 752 14.62 0.55 -17.12
C PHE A 752 14.51 0.75 -15.60
N ASP A 753 13.63 0.05 -14.89
CA ASP A 753 13.37 0.30 -13.46
C ASP A 753 14.63 0.13 -12.60
N SER A 754 15.47 -0.85 -12.92
CA SER A 754 16.77 -1.04 -12.27
C SER A 754 17.79 0.06 -12.58
N ARG A 755 17.56 0.86 -13.62
CA ARG A 755 18.46 1.91 -14.12
C ARG A 755 18.09 3.29 -13.61
N VAL A 756 16.86 3.49 -13.11
CA VAL A 756 16.39 4.78 -12.58
C VAL A 756 16.35 4.75 -11.06
N THR A 757 16.75 5.86 -10.44
CA THR A 757 16.84 5.95 -8.98
C THR A 757 15.89 7.01 -8.45
N ALA A 758 15.02 6.60 -7.53
CA ALA A 758 14.11 7.50 -6.82
C ALA A 758 14.89 8.55 -6.02
N TRP A 759 14.34 9.76 -5.92
CA TRP A 759 14.96 10.96 -5.32
C TRP A 759 16.21 11.49 -6.02
N LEU A 760 16.63 10.87 -7.13
CA LEU A 760 17.69 11.37 -8.00
C LEU A 760 17.18 11.70 -9.40
N HIS A 761 16.42 10.79 -10.02
CA HIS A 761 15.87 10.99 -11.36
C HIS A 761 14.38 11.39 -11.35
N PHE A 762 13.67 11.07 -10.27
CA PHE A 762 12.25 11.38 -10.10
C PHE A 762 11.86 11.39 -8.62
N VAL A 763 10.69 11.95 -8.31
CA VAL A 763 10.13 11.99 -6.95
C VAL A 763 9.09 10.87 -6.78
N PRO A 764 9.31 9.86 -5.92
CA PRO A 764 8.34 8.79 -5.71
C PRO A 764 7.19 9.25 -4.79
N ILE A 765 5.97 8.88 -5.16
CA ILE A 765 4.75 9.04 -4.37
C ILE A 765 4.15 7.66 -4.11
N ASP A 766 3.92 7.32 -2.85
CA ASP A 766 3.27 6.05 -2.48
C ASP A 766 1.89 5.93 -3.15
N VAL A 767 1.48 4.71 -3.55
CA VAL A 767 0.19 4.43 -4.20
C VAL A 767 -1.03 4.81 -3.36
N ARG A 768 -0.85 5.06 -2.06
CA ARG A 768 -1.89 5.58 -1.17
C ARG A 768 -2.04 7.09 -1.23
N LEU A 769 -1.14 7.80 -1.92
CA LEU A 769 -1.13 9.26 -2.14
C LEU A 769 -1.03 10.11 -0.86
N HIS A 770 -0.77 9.49 0.28
CA HIS A 770 -0.82 10.12 1.60
C HIS A 770 0.29 11.17 1.82
N GLY A 771 1.39 11.10 1.07
CA GLY A 771 2.49 12.07 1.09
C GLY A 771 2.47 13.11 -0.02
N MET A 772 1.45 13.11 -0.89
CA MET A 772 1.41 13.98 -2.07
C MET A 772 1.45 15.47 -1.71
N TRP A 773 0.61 15.91 -0.75
CA TRP A 773 0.57 17.31 -0.35
C TRP A 773 1.84 17.79 0.36
N SER A 774 2.43 16.98 1.24
CA SER A 774 3.72 17.31 1.87
C SER A 774 4.85 17.42 0.86
N THR A 775 4.83 16.57 -0.17
CA THR A 775 5.84 16.61 -1.24
C THR A 775 5.67 17.87 -2.09
N LEU A 776 4.43 18.23 -2.44
CA LEU A 776 4.16 19.47 -3.17
C LEU A 776 4.47 20.71 -2.33
N ALA A 777 4.21 20.68 -1.01
CA ALA A 777 4.59 21.78 -0.12
C ALA A 777 6.11 21.97 -0.09
N TYR A 778 6.89 20.89 -0.01
CA TYR A 778 8.34 20.94 -0.04
C TYR A 778 8.88 21.56 -1.34
N PHE A 779 8.50 21.02 -2.50
CA PHE A 779 9.05 21.52 -3.77
C PHE A 779 8.42 22.84 -4.25
N GLY A 780 7.11 22.99 -4.07
CA GLY A 780 6.33 24.14 -4.54
C GLY A 780 6.30 25.32 -3.56
N GLY A 781 6.65 25.12 -2.30
CA GLY A 781 6.58 26.15 -1.25
C GLY A 781 5.16 26.42 -0.77
N VAL A 782 5.05 27.16 0.34
CA VAL A 782 3.80 27.62 0.98
C VAL A 782 3.94 29.12 1.23
N ASN A 783 3.34 29.92 0.34
CA ASN A 783 3.47 31.39 0.31
C ASN A 783 2.54 32.11 1.30
N ILE A 784 2.31 31.53 2.48
CA ILE A 784 1.63 32.22 3.58
C ILE A 784 2.67 33.06 4.33
N PRO A 785 2.48 34.39 4.49
CA PRO A 785 3.44 35.22 5.22
C PRO A 785 3.39 34.89 6.72
N VAL A 786 4.54 34.48 7.28
CA VAL A 786 4.69 34.16 8.72
C VAL A 786 5.54 35.19 9.48
N GLY A 787 5.98 36.25 8.80
CA GLY A 787 6.83 37.31 9.35
C GLY A 787 7.51 38.09 8.24
N VAL A 788 8.63 38.72 8.57
CA VAL A 788 9.53 39.38 7.61
C VAL A 788 10.88 38.69 7.59
N ASP A 789 11.54 38.68 6.43
CA ASP A 789 12.91 38.21 6.26
C ASP A 789 13.94 39.28 6.69
N ASP A 790 15.23 38.95 6.60
CA ASP A 790 16.33 39.85 6.97
C ASP A 790 16.37 41.14 6.12
N ASN A 791 15.66 41.16 4.98
CA ASN A 791 15.55 42.27 4.05
C ASN A 791 14.22 43.06 4.20
N GLY A 792 13.40 42.72 5.20
CA GLY A 792 12.10 43.35 5.46
C GLY A 792 10.97 42.93 4.52
N GLN A 793 11.15 41.87 3.71
CA GLN A 793 10.11 41.32 2.83
C GLN A 793 9.28 40.25 3.55
N PRO A 794 8.01 40.04 3.18
CA PRO A 794 7.20 38.97 3.76
C PRO A 794 7.85 37.60 3.58
N LYS A 795 8.13 36.91 4.69
CA LYS A 795 8.73 35.58 4.68
C LYS A 795 7.66 34.51 4.46
N ALA A 796 7.82 33.66 3.45
CA ALA A 796 6.90 32.55 3.23
C ALA A 796 7.01 31.52 4.37
N MET A 797 5.91 30.84 4.68
CA MET A 797 5.89 29.75 5.64
C MET A 797 6.89 28.66 5.26
N MET A 798 6.97 28.32 3.97
CA MET A 798 7.98 27.43 3.42
C MET A 798 8.39 27.95 2.04
N GLU A 799 9.66 28.28 1.87
CA GLU A 799 10.18 28.63 0.55
C GLU A 799 10.22 27.39 -0.37
N PRO A 800 10.00 27.55 -1.68
CA PRO A 800 10.11 26.44 -2.63
C PRO A 800 11.55 25.93 -2.70
N HIS A 801 11.73 24.60 -2.62
CA HIS A 801 13.03 23.94 -2.74
C HIS A 801 13.46 23.80 -4.20
N ASN A 802 13.56 24.93 -4.91
CA ASN A 802 13.84 24.98 -6.35
C ASN A 802 15.19 24.35 -6.73
N LEU A 803 16.21 24.46 -5.87
CA LEU A 803 17.52 23.87 -6.12
C LEU A 803 17.43 22.34 -6.19
N GLN A 804 16.81 21.73 -5.16
CA GLN A 804 16.59 20.29 -5.09
C GLN A 804 15.69 19.82 -6.22
N GLY A 805 14.60 20.54 -6.50
CA GLY A 805 13.67 20.19 -7.57
C GLY A 805 14.31 20.24 -8.96
N ARG A 806 15.04 21.32 -9.27
CA ARG A 806 15.80 21.47 -10.52
C ARG A 806 16.86 20.38 -10.66
N TRP A 807 17.57 20.08 -9.57
CA TRP A 807 18.59 19.04 -9.58
C TRP A 807 18.00 17.70 -10.02
N ILE A 808 16.91 17.24 -9.39
CA ILE A 808 16.30 15.94 -9.70
C ILE A 808 15.80 15.90 -11.15
N ALA A 809 15.15 16.98 -11.62
CA ALA A 809 14.70 17.10 -13.00
C ALA A 809 15.87 16.98 -14.00
N GLU A 810 16.94 17.75 -13.80
CA GLU A 810 18.10 17.74 -14.69
C GLU A 810 18.89 16.43 -14.63
N GLU A 811 19.04 15.80 -13.47
CA GLU A 811 19.70 14.49 -13.38
C GLU A 811 18.87 13.40 -14.04
N GLY A 812 17.54 13.42 -13.89
CA GLY A 812 16.62 12.54 -14.63
C GLY A 812 16.78 12.70 -16.14
N ARG A 813 16.79 13.94 -16.63
CA ARG A 813 16.99 14.28 -18.05
C ARG A 813 18.33 13.81 -18.60
N LYS A 814 19.43 14.22 -17.96
CA LYS A 814 20.79 13.82 -18.37
C LYS A 814 20.95 12.29 -18.36
N TRP A 815 20.32 11.61 -17.42
CA TRP A 815 20.38 10.15 -17.34
C TRP A 815 19.55 9.49 -18.44
N ALA A 816 18.36 10.01 -18.74
CA ALA A 816 17.53 9.52 -19.84
C ALA A 816 18.27 9.61 -21.19
N GLU A 817 18.99 10.71 -21.44
CA GLU A 817 19.82 10.93 -22.63
C GLU A 817 21.05 10.00 -22.70
N ARG A 818 21.42 9.30 -21.62
CA ARG A 818 22.64 8.49 -21.55
C ARG A 818 22.41 6.99 -21.41
N ALA A 819 21.34 6.58 -20.73
CA ALA A 819 21.14 5.18 -20.32
C ALA A 819 19.77 4.61 -20.71
N LEU A 820 18.85 5.46 -21.20
CA LEU A 820 17.46 5.11 -21.54
C LEU A 820 17.13 5.39 -23.01
N ARG A 821 18.15 5.49 -23.87
CA ARG A 821 17.97 5.79 -25.30
C ARG A 821 17.40 4.59 -26.05
N LYS A 822 17.01 4.80 -27.32
CA LYS A 822 16.59 3.70 -28.20
C LYS A 822 17.70 2.67 -28.38
N GLU A 823 18.94 3.11 -28.45
CA GLU A 823 20.13 2.24 -28.48
C GLU A 823 20.25 1.39 -27.21
N ASP A 824 19.94 1.95 -26.04
CA ASP A 824 19.97 1.19 -24.78
C ASP A 824 18.83 0.16 -24.70
N MET A 825 17.68 0.43 -25.34
CA MET A 825 16.63 -0.56 -25.54
C MET A 825 17.10 -1.71 -26.43
N GLU A 826 17.76 -1.41 -27.55
CA GLU A 826 18.35 -2.43 -28.44
C GLU A 826 19.37 -3.28 -27.70
N ILE A 827 20.28 -2.66 -26.95
CA ILE A 827 21.33 -3.35 -26.17
C ILE A 827 20.73 -4.28 -25.12
N TYR A 828 19.71 -3.81 -24.40
CA TYR A 828 19.01 -4.62 -23.41
C TYR A 828 18.31 -5.81 -24.07
N PHE A 829 17.61 -5.57 -25.19
CA PHE A 829 16.87 -6.63 -25.85
C PHE A 829 17.80 -7.65 -26.51
N PHE A 830 18.94 -7.21 -27.07
CA PHE A 830 19.96 -8.09 -27.60
C PHE A 830 20.52 -8.99 -26.49
N ARG A 831 20.86 -8.43 -25.32
CA ARG A 831 21.31 -9.24 -24.18
C ARG A 831 20.25 -10.26 -23.76
N LEU A 832 18.99 -9.83 -23.66
CA LEU A 832 17.86 -10.70 -23.30
C LEU A 832 17.71 -11.88 -24.27
N LEU A 833 17.80 -11.63 -25.58
CA LEU A 833 17.61 -12.66 -26.60
C LEU A 833 18.79 -13.61 -26.73
N LEU A 834 20.03 -13.19 -26.42
CA LEU A 834 21.15 -14.14 -26.29
C LEU A 834 20.93 -15.12 -25.12
N GLU A 835 20.49 -14.62 -23.97
CA GLU A 835 20.18 -15.46 -22.81
C GLU A 835 19.00 -16.39 -23.07
N TRP A 836 17.94 -15.89 -23.74
CA TRP A 836 16.81 -16.69 -24.16
C TRP A 836 17.19 -17.76 -25.20
N GLY A 837 18.04 -17.39 -26.16
CA GLY A 837 18.59 -18.30 -27.16
C GLY A 837 19.32 -19.47 -26.51
N ARG A 838 20.12 -19.23 -25.46
CA ARG A 838 20.74 -20.30 -24.67
C ARG A 838 19.72 -21.19 -23.99
N LEU A 839 18.72 -20.62 -23.30
CA LEU A 839 17.72 -21.43 -22.57
C LEU A 839 16.92 -22.39 -23.47
N THR A 840 16.76 -22.03 -24.73
CA THR A 840 16.00 -22.79 -25.73
C THR A 840 16.88 -23.73 -26.57
N ASP A 841 18.19 -23.83 -26.29
CA ASP A 841 19.08 -24.81 -26.92
C ASP A 841 19.08 -26.15 -26.16
N ASP A 842 19.08 -27.26 -26.88
CA ASP A 842 19.23 -28.59 -26.26
C ASP A 842 20.62 -28.80 -25.67
N GLN A 843 21.64 -28.08 -26.16
CA GLN A 843 23.02 -28.08 -25.65
C GLN A 843 23.30 -26.95 -24.64
N ARG A 844 22.27 -26.28 -24.10
CA ARG A 844 22.42 -25.08 -23.23
C ARG A 844 23.46 -25.18 -22.11
N ASP A 845 23.68 -26.39 -21.59
CA ASP A 845 24.52 -26.65 -20.43
C ASP A 845 26.01 -26.69 -20.78
N ILE A 846 26.36 -26.78 -22.06
CA ILE A 846 27.74 -26.70 -22.57
C ILE A 846 27.96 -25.47 -23.48
N LEU A 847 26.93 -24.67 -23.73
CA LEU A 847 27.06 -23.44 -24.50
C LEU A 847 27.76 -22.34 -23.68
N GLY A 848 28.78 -21.74 -24.25
CA GLY A 848 29.42 -20.58 -23.68
C GLY A 848 30.41 -19.91 -24.62
N TYR A 849 30.52 -18.59 -24.48
CA TYR A 849 31.57 -17.81 -25.12
C TYR A 849 32.95 -18.25 -24.61
N THR A 850 33.84 -18.57 -25.54
CA THR A 850 35.26 -18.85 -25.33
C THR A 850 36.09 -17.83 -26.12
N GLU A 851 37.20 -17.38 -25.53
CA GLU A 851 38.07 -16.33 -26.09
C GLU A 851 38.88 -16.79 -27.30
#